data_AF-A0A800A058-F1
#
_entry.id   AF-A0A800A058-F1
#
_cell.length_a   1.000
_cell.length_b   1.000
_cell.length_c   1.000
_cell.angle_alpha   90.00
_cell.angle_beta   90.00
_cell.angle_gamma   90.00
#
_symmetry.space_group_name_H-M   'P 1'
#
loop_
_entity.id
_entity.type
_entity.pdbx_description
1 polymer ?
#
loop_
_entity_poly.entity_id
_entity_poly.type
_entity_poly.pdbx_seq_one_letter_code
_entity_poly.pdbx_strand_id
1 'polypeptide(L)'
;MGCFWASIALLATTITVDASKVVGPLDNRLWANIGYDPLYVGTVNDYALKVLRLMRESRAFRYFRCHNLFSDGLPRGRRLRLPGRFPSPYFGCRVYSEDEEGNPCYDFTFADQVYDLMLSAGLRPIVETDFMPDALAEGEIIRNYGGGAVNTPKDYRKWRDLIYNTVKHFIERYGRGEVERWYWEVWNEPDLRTYFIDGDGWWWRRKGWDAEKAVERFCKMFDYFVEGAKSADRNVKVGGPGLAGNPAFMLAFLRHCAEGRNTATGGRGTPLDFISWHGYGRTDSLLRKNRLFKAMVLKFPQFRGSELHQNEWGQPLRIMGRPNRSPSVFHEFEACFLAKYVHAMLSDESASVDLFLRWGQLAMVPRRLGGWRALTVFLGDEPIPTPVFNAYILLSRLGPERLEVKGADFRSEVGAIAARSREGVQVLVYRFNEREEEGAGAPERVELVVKGLTKRGLTLKRYLIDKWHANFYRVWERMGRPKSPSPEAIKRLSEAAKLRPMDGPRIVEAENGIVKLTFELPMNSLTLVVLGEEFRRDLDLPPVVRRLLDGERAYFKALEMAERGDLQGARRALENVAEKFSDCFFGYRALFALLDVLEEMGDEEGADRVREKLLSLRLGDPERIRLLKERAEFLRSQGKATEASRLEAEARKIEAKLRRPVIWSR
;
A
#
# COMPACT_ATOMS: atom_id res chain seq x y z
N MET A 1 21.55 46.46 44.00
CA MET A 1 20.64 45.31 43.87
C MET A 1 21.02 44.54 42.61
N GLY A 2 21.83 43.49 42.74
CA GLY A 2 22.21 42.63 41.62
C GLY A 2 21.19 41.50 41.46
N CYS A 3 20.49 41.46 40.33
CA CYS A 3 19.61 40.35 39.98
C CYS A 3 20.45 39.21 39.42
N PHE A 4 20.69 38.18 40.24
CA PHE A 4 21.14 36.87 39.79
C PHE A 4 20.03 36.24 38.94
N TRP A 5 20.22 36.22 37.62
CA TRP A 5 19.52 35.28 36.75
C TRP A 5 20.18 33.92 36.96
N ALA A 6 19.62 33.11 37.87
CA ALA A 6 19.94 31.70 37.93
C ALA A 6 19.49 31.07 36.60
N SER A 7 20.46 30.76 35.73
CA SER A 7 20.24 29.89 34.59
C SER A 7 19.81 28.53 35.15
N ILE A 8 18.52 28.22 35.06
CA ILE A 8 18.03 26.87 35.25
C ILE A 8 18.66 26.05 34.12
N ALA A 9 19.72 25.32 34.43
CA ALA A 9 20.25 24.33 33.52
C ALA A 9 19.11 23.33 33.25
N LEU A 10 18.53 23.39 32.05
CA LEU A 10 17.59 22.39 31.57
C LEU A 10 18.29 21.03 31.72
N LEU A 11 17.77 20.20 32.63
CA LEU A 11 18.22 18.81 32.80
C LEU A 11 18.11 18.12 31.45
N ALA A 12 19.24 17.61 30.94
CA ALA A 12 19.25 16.89 29.68
C ALA A 12 18.66 15.49 29.88
N THR A 13 17.87 15.03 28.92
CA THR A 13 17.41 13.63 28.90
C THR A 13 18.55 12.76 28.41
N THR A 14 19.11 11.94 29.30
CA THR A 14 20.19 11.01 28.96
C THR A 14 19.61 9.69 28.46
N ILE A 15 19.94 9.33 27.22
CA ILE A 15 19.59 8.05 26.59
C ILE A 15 20.84 7.19 26.53
N THR A 16 20.82 5.98 27.10
CA THR A 16 21.93 5.03 27.01
C THR A 16 21.57 3.84 26.15
N VAL A 17 22.43 3.52 25.19
CA VAL A 17 22.35 2.33 24.33
C VAL A 17 23.56 1.46 24.58
N ASP A 18 23.36 0.17 24.81
CA ASP A 18 24.44 -0.80 24.98
C ASP A 18 24.53 -1.71 23.73
N ALA A 19 25.53 -1.46 22.88
CA ALA A 19 25.75 -2.19 21.64
C ALA A 19 26.16 -3.67 21.85
N SER A 20 26.55 -4.04 23.07
CA SER A 20 26.86 -5.41 23.45
C SER A 20 25.64 -6.22 23.88
N LYS A 21 24.52 -5.54 24.22
CA LYS A 21 23.30 -6.18 24.75
C LYS A 21 22.18 -6.22 23.72
N VAL A 22 22.12 -7.33 22.99
CA VAL A 22 21.00 -7.64 22.10
C VAL A 22 19.81 -8.14 22.92
N VAL A 23 18.63 -7.51 22.73
CA VAL A 23 17.38 -7.84 23.44
C VAL A 23 16.37 -8.58 22.56
N GLY A 24 16.71 -8.83 21.29
CA GLY A 24 15.91 -9.64 20.38
C GLY A 24 16.11 -9.25 18.91
N PRO A 25 15.45 -9.96 17.98
CA PRO A 25 15.43 -9.56 16.58
C PRO A 25 14.63 -8.27 16.37
N LEU A 26 14.95 -7.57 15.29
CA LEU A 26 14.20 -6.43 14.78
C LEU A 26 13.79 -6.72 13.32
N ASP A 27 12.61 -7.32 13.14
CA ASP A 27 12.06 -7.59 11.82
C ASP A 27 11.15 -6.43 11.38
N ASN A 28 11.51 -5.79 10.26
CA ASN A 28 10.72 -4.71 9.69
C ASN A 28 9.35 -5.16 9.15
N ARG A 29 9.07 -6.47 9.05
CA ARG A 29 7.72 -6.99 8.77
C ARG A 29 6.68 -6.42 9.72
N LEU A 30 7.08 -6.07 10.94
CA LEU A 30 6.19 -5.46 11.93
C LEU A 30 5.54 -4.16 11.41
N TRP A 31 6.28 -3.30 10.70
CA TRP A 31 5.77 -1.96 10.34
C TRP A 31 5.84 -1.61 8.87
N ALA A 32 6.70 -2.24 8.07
CA ALA A 32 7.03 -1.83 6.70
C ALA A 32 5.93 -2.14 5.66
N ASN A 33 4.67 -1.95 6.04
CA ASN A 33 3.50 -2.41 5.30
C ASN A 33 2.56 -1.24 5.05
N ILE A 34 2.08 -1.15 3.81
CA ILE A 34 1.21 -0.05 3.37
C ILE A 34 -0.07 -0.59 2.76
N GLY A 35 -1.13 0.16 2.92
CA GLY A 35 -2.38 -0.09 2.22
C GLY A 35 -2.87 1.17 1.56
N TYR A 36 -3.55 0.98 0.44
CA TYR A 36 -4.09 2.06 -0.33
C TYR A 36 -5.30 1.59 -1.09
N ASP A 37 -5.93 2.55 -1.76
CA ASP A 37 -7.08 2.31 -2.60
C ASP A 37 -7.05 3.32 -3.74
N PRO A 38 -7.50 2.98 -4.95
CA PRO A 38 -7.93 1.66 -5.41
C PRO A 38 -6.80 0.81 -6.05
N LEU A 39 -7.04 -0.49 -6.23
CA LEU A 39 -6.03 -1.45 -6.72
C LEU A 39 -5.58 -1.15 -8.14
N TYR A 40 -6.44 -1.30 -9.15
CA TYR A 40 -5.98 -1.22 -10.54
C TYR A 40 -5.59 0.20 -10.92
N VAL A 41 -6.54 1.15 -10.92
CA VAL A 41 -6.26 2.54 -11.35
C VAL A 41 -5.29 3.27 -10.42
N GLY A 42 -5.16 2.87 -9.15
CA GLY A 42 -4.18 3.44 -8.22
C GLY A 42 -2.75 2.93 -8.44
N THR A 43 -2.58 1.78 -9.10
CA THR A 43 -1.26 1.15 -9.35
C THR A 43 -0.79 1.32 -10.79
N VAL A 44 -1.70 1.17 -11.75
CA VAL A 44 -1.38 1.09 -13.18
C VAL A 44 -1.56 2.46 -13.83
N ASN A 45 -0.71 3.41 -13.45
CA ASN A 45 -0.68 4.78 -14.02
C ASN A 45 0.69 5.44 -13.87
N ASP A 46 0.94 6.51 -14.63
CA ASP A 46 2.26 7.16 -14.71
C ASP A 46 2.74 7.74 -13.37
N TYR A 47 1.83 8.26 -12.54
CA TYR A 47 2.18 8.77 -11.21
C TYR A 47 2.61 7.63 -10.28
N ALA A 48 1.86 6.53 -10.28
CA ALA A 48 2.17 5.36 -9.45
C ALA A 48 3.52 4.76 -9.84
N LEU A 49 3.88 4.67 -11.13
CA LEU A 49 5.19 4.17 -11.57
C LEU A 49 6.35 4.96 -10.92
N LYS A 50 6.23 6.29 -10.84
CA LYS A 50 7.24 7.14 -10.19
C LYS A 50 7.31 6.90 -8.68
N VAL A 51 6.17 6.71 -8.02
CA VAL A 51 6.12 6.37 -6.58
C VAL A 51 6.73 4.99 -6.32
N LEU A 52 6.40 3.99 -7.14
CA LEU A 52 6.92 2.62 -7.04
C LEU A 52 8.44 2.58 -7.25
N ARG A 53 8.99 3.41 -8.13
CA ARG A 53 10.44 3.60 -8.26
C ARG A 53 11.06 4.13 -6.97
N LEU A 54 10.46 5.17 -6.36
CA LEU A 54 10.93 5.71 -5.08
C LEU A 54 10.88 4.67 -3.95
N MET A 55 9.83 3.83 -3.92
CA MET A 55 9.71 2.71 -2.98
C MET A 55 10.81 1.66 -3.21
N ARG A 56 11.08 1.29 -4.46
CA ARG A 56 12.16 0.36 -4.86
C ARG A 56 13.53 0.85 -4.42
N GLU A 57 13.83 2.11 -4.67
CA GLU A 57 15.12 2.73 -4.35
C GLU A 57 15.34 2.86 -2.84
N SER A 58 14.29 3.22 -2.10
CA SER A 58 14.36 3.34 -0.64
C SER A 58 14.40 2.00 0.09
N ARG A 59 13.87 0.93 -0.52
CA ARG A 59 13.73 -0.42 0.08
C ARG A 59 13.01 -0.41 1.44
N ALA A 60 12.20 0.61 1.69
CA ALA A 60 11.62 0.88 3.00
C ALA A 60 10.33 0.08 3.28
N PHE A 61 9.76 -0.54 2.25
CA PHE A 61 8.48 -1.23 2.29
C PHE A 61 8.64 -2.72 1.98
N ARG A 62 7.69 -3.54 2.45
CA ARG A 62 7.73 -5.00 2.38
C ARG A 62 6.42 -5.62 1.92
N TYR A 63 5.28 -5.16 2.44
CA TYR A 63 3.97 -5.67 2.04
C TYR A 63 3.04 -4.55 1.59
N PHE A 64 2.14 -4.88 0.66
CA PHE A 64 1.01 -4.03 0.29
C PHE A 64 -0.33 -4.76 0.47
N ARG A 65 -1.39 -4.05 0.87
CA ARG A 65 -2.78 -4.54 0.88
C ARG A 65 -3.66 -3.52 0.17
N CYS A 66 -4.58 -3.97 -0.66
CA CYS A 66 -5.48 -3.08 -1.37
C CYS A 66 -6.74 -3.85 -1.79
N HIS A 67 -7.90 -3.17 -1.69
CA HIS A 67 -9.20 -3.74 -1.98
C HIS A 67 -9.43 -3.90 -3.49
N ASN A 68 -10.45 -4.68 -3.84
CA ASN A 68 -11.07 -4.83 -5.15
C ASN A 68 -10.38 -5.79 -6.14
N LEU A 69 -9.64 -6.81 -5.71
CA LEU A 69 -9.04 -7.76 -6.67
C LEU A 69 -10.04 -8.29 -7.72
N PHE A 70 -11.25 -8.62 -7.30
CA PHE A 70 -12.29 -9.26 -8.10
C PHE A 70 -13.42 -8.32 -8.56
N SER A 71 -13.42 -7.06 -8.14
CA SER A 71 -14.53 -6.13 -8.42
C SER A 71 -14.69 -5.77 -9.91
N ASP A 72 -15.95 -5.73 -10.37
CA ASP A 72 -16.33 -5.38 -11.74
C ASP A 72 -16.87 -3.96 -11.94
N GLY A 73 -17.34 -3.32 -10.87
CA GLY A 73 -18.04 -2.05 -10.95
C GLY A 73 -17.12 -0.85 -11.13
N LEU A 74 -17.66 0.19 -11.76
CA LEU A 74 -17.08 1.53 -11.68
C LEU A 74 -17.35 2.14 -10.30
N PRO A 75 -16.46 3.00 -9.79
CA PRO A 75 -16.65 3.68 -8.51
C PRO A 75 -17.81 4.69 -8.53
N ARG A 76 -18.31 5.04 -7.34
CA ARG A 76 -19.42 5.99 -7.16
C ARG A 76 -19.01 7.41 -7.53
N GLY A 77 -19.77 8.02 -8.43
CA GLY A 77 -19.52 9.36 -8.93
C GLY A 77 -18.68 9.33 -10.21
N ARG A 78 -19.32 9.52 -11.36
CA ARG A 78 -18.64 9.64 -12.65
C ARG A 78 -17.79 10.90 -12.66
N ARG A 79 -16.47 10.75 -12.42
CA ARG A 79 -15.34 11.55 -12.95
C ARG A 79 -14.13 11.30 -12.06
N LEU A 80 -13.44 10.18 -12.27
CA LEU A 80 -11.98 10.20 -12.05
C LEU A 80 -11.39 11.06 -13.19
N ARG A 81 -11.49 12.39 -13.06
CA ARG A 81 -10.66 13.32 -13.85
C ARG A 81 -9.30 13.32 -13.20
N LEU A 82 -8.54 12.26 -13.40
CA LEU A 82 -7.11 12.29 -13.17
C LEU A 82 -6.47 12.71 -14.50
N PRO A 83 -5.54 13.68 -14.49
CA PRO A 83 -4.72 13.97 -15.68
C PRO A 83 -3.86 12.75 -16.03
N GLY A 84 -3.70 12.42 -17.31
CA GLY A 84 -2.86 11.29 -17.78
C GLY A 84 -3.61 10.20 -18.55
N ARG A 85 -2.86 9.33 -19.24
CA ARG A 85 -3.36 8.19 -20.02
C ARG A 85 -3.59 7.01 -19.07
N PHE A 86 -4.81 6.87 -18.54
CA PHE A 86 -5.19 5.73 -17.72
C PHE A 86 -5.56 4.54 -18.60
N PRO A 87 -5.12 3.31 -18.26
CA PRO A 87 -5.52 2.09 -18.97
C PRO A 87 -6.87 1.52 -18.50
N SER A 88 -7.47 2.08 -17.44
CA SER A 88 -8.84 1.78 -17.04
C SER A 88 -9.33 2.66 -15.90
N PRO A 89 -10.64 2.99 -15.84
CA PRO A 89 -11.25 3.68 -14.69
C PRO A 89 -11.69 2.73 -13.56
N TYR A 90 -11.52 1.42 -13.73
CA TYR A 90 -11.93 0.42 -12.74
C TYR A 90 -11.04 0.43 -11.50
N PHE A 91 -11.65 0.20 -10.34
CA PHE A 91 -10.91 0.02 -9.09
C PHE A 91 -10.35 -1.41 -9.00
N GLY A 92 -11.04 -2.40 -9.56
CA GLY A 92 -10.66 -3.81 -9.50
C GLY A 92 -10.11 -4.42 -10.79
N CYS A 93 -9.68 -5.68 -10.70
CA CYS A 93 -9.01 -6.40 -11.80
C CYS A 93 -9.93 -7.31 -12.63
N ARG A 94 -11.21 -7.49 -12.26
CA ARG A 94 -12.22 -8.16 -13.10
C ARG A 94 -11.85 -9.58 -13.54
N VAL A 95 -11.35 -10.36 -12.58
CA VAL A 95 -10.75 -11.69 -12.81
C VAL A 95 -11.75 -12.73 -13.30
N TYR A 96 -13.04 -12.61 -12.92
CA TYR A 96 -14.04 -13.65 -13.14
C TYR A 96 -15.19 -13.17 -14.03
N SER A 97 -15.61 -14.02 -14.96
CA SER A 97 -16.87 -13.91 -15.68
C SER A 97 -17.47 -15.29 -15.93
N GLU A 98 -18.66 -15.36 -16.52
CA GLU A 98 -19.27 -16.62 -16.97
C GLU A 98 -19.57 -16.51 -18.48
N ASP A 99 -19.41 -17.60 -19.22
CA ASP A 99 -19.90 -17.73 -20.61
C ASP A 99 -21.44 -17.83 -20.68
N GLU A 100 -22.00 -18.05 -21.88
CA GLU A 100 -23.45 -18.10 -22.08
C GLU A 100 -24.08 -19.34 -21.40
N GLU A 101 -23.32 -20.42 -21.26
CA GLU A 101 -23.67 -21.65 -20.56
C GLU A 101 -23.49 -21.55 -19.04
N GLY A 102 -22.90 -20.46 -18.55
CA GLY A 102 -22.65 -20.21 -17.14
C GLY A 102 -21.35 -20.85 -16.62
N ASN A 103 -20.45 -21.30 -17.48
CA ASN A 103 -19.14 -21.82 -17.07
C ASN A 103 -18.20 -20.67 -16.65
N PRO A 104 -17.38 -20.86 -15.60
CA PRO A 104 -16.37 -19.88 -15.21
C PRO A 104 -15.35 -19.57 -16.31
N CYS A 105 -15.10 -18.28 -16.54
CA CYS A 105 -14.03 -17.76 -17.38
C CYS A 105 -13.12 -16.86 -16.52
N TYR A 106 -11.81 -17.13 -16.54
CA TYR A 106 -10.80 -16.41 -15.77
C TYR A 106 -9.88 -15.57 -16.67
N ASP A 107 -9.66 -14.31 -16.32
CA ASP A 107 -8.74 -13.40 -17.03
C ASP A 107 -7.93 -12.59 -16.01
N PHE A 108 -6.65 -12.91 -15.89
CA PHE A 108 -5.74 -12.30 -14.91
C PHE A 108 -4.97 -11.09 -15.45
N THR A 109 -5.26 -10.62 -16.67
CA THR A 109 -4.44 -9.58 -17.34
C THR A 109 -4.25 -8.33 -16.48
N PHE A 110 -5.31 -7.82 -15.84
CA PHE A 110 -5.23 -6.64 -14.99
C PHE A 110 -4.59 -6.92 -13.64
N ALA A 111 -4.75 -8.13 -13.10
CA ALA A 111 -4.09 -8.54 -11.87
C ALA A 111 -2.58 -8.65 -12.11
N ASP A 112 -2.16 -9.30 -13.19
CA ASP A 112 -0.75 -9.43 -13.56
C ASP A 112 -0.04 -8.07 -13.67
N GLN A 113 -0.68 -7.08 -14.31
CA GLN A 113 -0.13 -5.73 -14.39
C GLN A 113 0.09 -5.08 -13.02
N VAL A 114 -0.88 -5.21 -12.10
CA VAL A 114 -0.77 -4.67 -10.74
C VAL A 114 0.35 -5.37 -9.97
N TYR A 115 0.32 -6.69 -9.92
CA TYR A 115 1.21 -7.48 -9.06
C TYR A 115 2.64 -7.46 -9.58
N ASP A 116 2.85 -7.47 -10.90
CA ASP A 116 4.16 -7.24 -11.52
C ASP A 116 4.78 -5.93 -11.04
N LEU A 117 4.01 -4.83 -11.10
CA LEU A 117 4.48 -3.50 -10.72
C LEU A 117 4.78 -3.40 -9.22
N MET A 118 3.91 -3.94 -8.36
CA MET A 118 4.11 -3.91 -6.91
C MET A 118 5.31 -4.76 -6.46
N LEU A 119 5.46 -5.96 -7.02
CA LEU A 119 6.62 -6.81 -6.77
C LEU A 119 7.90 -6.16 -7.28
N SER A 120 7.84 -5.45 -8.41
CA SER A 120 9.00 -4.70 -8.93
C SER A 120 9.51 -3.64 -7.97
N ALA A 121 8.63 -3.08 -7.13
CA ALA A 121 8.98 -2.14 -6.08
C ALA A 121 9.46 -2.82 -4.78
N GLY A 122 9.51 -4.15 -4.74
CA GLY A 122 9.88 -4.95 -3.57
C GLY A 122 8.75 -5.17 -2.57
N LEU A 123 7.50 -4.93 -2.97
CA LEU A 123 6.32 -5.14 -2.13
C LEU A 123 5.64 -6.47 -2.47
N ARG A 124 5.48 -7.33 -1.46
CA ARG A 124 4.68 -8.56 -1.56
C ARG A 124 3.23 -8.27 -1.21
N PRO A 125 2.26 -8.94 -1.82
CA PRO A 125 0.86 -8.74 -1.51
C PRO A 125 0.45 -9.41 -0.19
N ILE A 126 -0.39 -8.70 0.54
CA ILE A 126 -1.48 -9.29 1.32
C ILE A 126 -2.66 -9.26 0.35
N VAL A 127 -2.91 -10.40 -0.29
CA VAL A 127 -3.95 -10.60 -1.30
C VAL A 127 -5.29 -10.58 -0.61
N GLU A 128 -6.00 -9.47 -0.73
CA GLU A 128 -7.39 -9.37 -0.31
C GLU A 128 -8.30 -9.92 -1.42
N THR A 129 -9.06 -10.96 -1.11
CA THR A 129 -9.97 -11.59 -2.07
C THR A 129 -11.35 -10.97 -1.96
N ASP A 130 -11.50 -9.80 -2.58
CA ASP A 130 -12.65 -8.92 -2.50
C ASP A 130 -12.85 -8.12 -3.82
N PHE A 131 -13.95 -7.42 -4.05
CA PHE A 131 -15.27 -7.81 -3.60
C PHE A 131 -15.86 -8.82 -4.61
N MET A 132 -17.11 -9.24 -4.44
CA MET A 132 -17.68 -10.31 -5.26
C MET A 132 -17.72 -9.93 -6.76
N PRO A 133 -17.31 -10.81 -7.70
CA PRO A 133 -17.58 -10.62 -9.11
C PRO A 133 -19.07 -10.50 -9.39
N ASP A 134 -19.45 -9.64 -10.34
CA ASP A 134 -20.86 -9.40 -10.67
C ASP A 134 -21.57 -10.68 -11.10
N ALA A 135 -20.88 -11.51 -11.90
CA ALA A 135 -21.43 -12.77 -12.40
C ALA A 135 -21.64 -13.79 -11.28
N LEU A 136 -20.92 -13.68 -10.16
CA LEU A 136 -21.00 -14.62 -9.03
C LEU A 136 -21.82 -14.10 -7.85
N ALA A 137 -22.17 -12.82 -7.84
CA ALA A 137 -22.95 -12.20 -6.78
C ALA A 137 -24.35 -12.82 -6.64
N GLU A 138 -24.76 -13.07 -5.40
CA GLU A 138 -26.11 -13.52 -5.07
C GLU A 138 -27.11 -12.36 -5.10
N GLY A 139 -28.18 -12.53 -5.89
CA GLY A 139 -29.27 -11.57 -5.95
C GLY A 139 -28.92 -10.25 -6.65
N GLU A 140 -29.56 -9.18 -6.23
CA GLU A 140 -29.33 -7.83 -6.77
C GLU A 140 -27.95 -7.30 -6.35
N ILE A 141 -27.15 -6.84 -7.31
CA ILE A 141 -25.79 -6.35 -7.06
C ILE A 141 -25.83 -5.03 -6.28
N ILE A 142 -25.29 -5.05 -5.06
CA ILE A 142 -25.16 -3.89 -4.18
C ILE A 142 -23.69 -3.52 -4.09
N ARG A 143 -23.34 -2.26 -4.38
CA ARG A 143 -21.93 -1.83 -4.47
C ARG A 143 -21.49 -0.91 -3.35
N ASN A 144 -20.27 -1.10 -2.85
CA ASN A 144 -19.59 -0.09 -2.04
C ASN A 144 -19.16 1.13 -2.88
N TYR A 145 -18.52 2.14 -2.27
CA TYR A 145 -18.09 3.34 -3.00
C TYR A 145 -17.08 3.05 -4.14
N GLY A 146 -16.30 1.98 -4.01
CA GLY A 146 -15.29 1.56 -4.97
C GLY A 146 -15.84 0.79 -6.17
N GLY A 147 -17.13 0.44 -6.16
CA GLY A 147 -17.74 -0.37 -7.20
C GLY A 147 -17.67 -1.87 -6.96
N GLY A 148 -17.14 -2.32 -5.83
CA GLY A 148 -17.15 -3.74 -5.44
C GLY A 148 -18.52 -4.21 -4.99
N ALA A 149 -18.98 -5.37 -5.46
CA ALA A 149 -20.26 -5.94 -5.05
C ALA A 149 -20.13 -6.60 -3.67
N VAL A 150 -20.89 -6.13 -2.69
CA VAL A 150 -20.75 -6.54 -1.28
C VAL A 150 -21.59 -7.79 -0.93
N ASN A 151 -22.06 -8.49 -1.96
CA ASN A 151 -22.88 -9.68 -1.91
C ASN A 151 -22.05 -10.92 -1.56
N THR A 152 -22.70 -11.93 -0.97
CA THR A 152 -22.17 -13.29 -0.92
C THR A 152 -22.23 -13.98 -2.29
N PRO A 153 -21.52 -15.10 -2.50
CA PRO A 153 -21.58 -15.81 -3.78
C PRO A 153 -22.91 -16.58 -3.91
N LYS A 154 -23.49 -16.56 -5.13
CA LYS A 154 -24.65 -17.39 -5.51
C LYS A 154 -24.30 -18.89 -5.57
N ASP A 155 -23.02 -19.19 -5.82
CA ASP A 155 -22.47 -20.54 -5.88
C ASP A 155 -21.11 -20.58 -5.15
N TYR A 156 -21.08 -21.30 -4.02
CA TYR A 156 -19.90 -21.39 -3.16
C TYR A 156 -18.80 -22.28 -3.76
N ARG A 157 -19.13 -23.22 -4.66
CA ARG A 157 -18.11 -24.02 -5.36
C ARG A 157 -17.37 -23.18 -6.37
N LYS A 158 -18.09 -22.36 -7.15
CA LYS A 158 -17.48 -21.39 -8.06
C LYS A 158 -16.63 -20.35 -7.33
N TRP A 159 -17.05 -19.91 -6.13
CA TRP A 159 -16.21 -19.08 -5.26
C TRP A 159 -14.90 -19.79 -4.87
N ARG A 160 -14.99 -21.04 -4.38
CA ARG A 160 -13.82 -21.87 -4.06
C ARG A 160 -12.88 -22.06 -5.27
N ASP A 161 -13.45 -22.31 -6.44
CA ASP A 161 -12.68 -22.50 -7.68
C ASP A 161 -12.04 -21.20 -8.17
N LEU A 162 -12.69 -20.04 -7.97
CA LEU A 162 -12.06 -18.74 -8.22
C LEU A 162 -10.82 -18.54 -7.33
N ILE A 163 -10.91 -18.85 -6.04
CA ILE A 163 -9.76 -18.75 -5.14
C ILE A 163 -8.65 -19.73 -5.56
N TYR A 164 -9.00 -20.99 -5.83
CA TYR A 164 -8.06 -22.01 -6.32
C TYR A 164 -7.31 -21.54 -7.57
N ASN A 165 -8.04 -21.10 -8.61
CA ASN A 165 -7.44 -20.68 -9.87
C ASN A 165 -6.62 -19.39 -9.71
N THR A 166 -7.00 -18.49 -8.80
CA THR A 166 -6.19 -17.29 -8.50
C THR A 166 -4.85 -17.64 -7.87
N VAL A 167 -4.84 -18.51 -6.85
CA VAL A 167 -3.59 -18.98 -6.22
C VAL A 167 -2.72 -19.73 -7.21
N LYS A 168 -3.32 -20.65 -7.97
CA LYS A 168 -2.63 -21.43 -9.00
C LYS A 168 -1.97 -20.54 -10.06
N HIS A 169 -2.71 -19.57 -10.59
CA HIS A 169 -2.20 -18.63 -11.60
C HIS A 169 -0.98 -17.84 -11.07
N PHE A 170 -1.06 -17.31 -9.85
CA PHE A 170 0.09 -16.59 -9.27
C PHE A 170 1.28 -17.50 -8.97
N ILE A 171 1.06 -18.77 -8.61
CA ILE A 171 2.16 -19.75 -8.49
C ILE A 171 2.83 -19.99 -9.84
N GLU A 172 2.05 -20.14 -10.91
CA GLU A 172 2.56 -20.32 -12.27
C GLU A 172 3.35 -19.09 -12.75
N ARG A 173 2.86 -17.88 -12.47
CA ARG A 173 3.51 -16.62 -12.89
C ARG A 173 4.76 -16.28 -12.07
N TYR A 174 4.70 -16.35 -10.74
CA TYR A 174 5.74 -15.83 -9.84
C TYR A 174 6.61 -16.91 -9.19
N GLY A 175 6.20 -18.17 -9.30
CA GLY A 175 6.86 -19.30 -8.65
C GLY A 175 6.35 -19.55 -7.24
N ARG A 176 6.19 -20.84 -6.90
CA ARG A 176 5.65 -21.30 -5.61
C ARG A 176 6.32 -20.65 -4.40
N GLY A 177 7.65 -20.68 -4.35
CA GLY A 177 8.42 -20.18 -3.21
C GLY A 177 8.31 -18.67 -2.98
N GLU A 178 7.86 -17.89 -3.97
CA GLU A 178 7.51 -16.48 -3.78
C GLU A 178 6.08 -16.36 -3.23
N VAL A 179 5.11 -17.08 -3.81
CA VAL A 179 3.69 -17.01 -3.42
C VAL A 179 3.42 -17.55 -2.01
N GLU A 180 4.19 -18.52 -1.54
CA GLU A 180 4.15 -18.99 -0.14
C GLU A 180 4.56 -17.90 0.89
N ARG A 181 5.21 -16.82 0.43
CA ARG A 181 5.60 -15.68 1.29
C ARG A 181 4.53 -14.59 1.35
N TRP A 182 3.45 -14.75 0.59
CA TRP A 182 2.32 -13.84 0.54
C TRP A 182 1.30 -14.21 1.62
N TYR A 183 0.39 -13.29 1.89
CA TYR A 183 -0.77 -13.54 2.74
C TYR A 183 -2.03 -13.51 1.89
N TRP A 184 -2.97 -14.39 2.19
CA TRP A 184 -4.26 -14.48 1.53
C TRP A 184 -5.35 -14.19 2.55
N GLU A 185 -6.04 -13.08 2.36
CA GLU A 185 -7.08 -12.59 3.26
C GLU A 185 -8.43 -12.60 2.58
N VAL A 186 -9.45 -13.09 3.29
CA VAL A 186 -10.82 -13.00 2.82
C VAL A 186 -11.44 -11.65 3.19
N TRP A 187 -11.87 -10.91 2.16
CA TRP A 187 -12.77 -9.76 2.31
C TRP A 187 -12.22 -8.56 3.12
N ASN A 188 -13.10 -7.57 3.34
CA ASN A 188 -12.85 -6.37 4.13
C ASN A 188 -14.05 -6.00 5.02
N GLU A 189 -13.79 -5.74 6.30
CA GLU A 189 -14.75 -5.22 7.29
C GLU A 189 -16.15 -5.87 7.19
N PRO A 190 -16.25 -7.21 7.27
CA PRO A 190 -17.55 -7.90 7.17
C PRO A 190 -18.50 -7.57 8.34
N ASP A 191 -17.98 -6.95 9.39
CA ASP A 191 -18.75 -6.38 10.51
C ASP A 191 -19.38 -5.02 10.21
N LEU A 192 -19.23 -4.49 9.00
CA LEU A 192 -19.89 -3.27 8.54
C LEU A 192 -20.82 -3.55 7.34
N ARG A 193 -22.08 -3.10 7.46
CA ARG A 193 -23.09 -3.20 6.39
C ARG A 193 -22.67 -2.53 5.07
N THR A 194 -21.73 -1.57 5.12
CA THR A 194 -21.21 -0.91 3.92
C THR A 194 -20.41 -1.86 3.03
N TYR A 195 -19.80 -2.89 3.62
CA TYR A 195 -18.84 -3.79 2.97
C TYR A 195 -19.29 -5.25 2.92
N PHE A 196 -20.31 -5.67 3.69
CA PHE A 196 -20.85 -7.03 3.61
C PHE A 196 -22.35 -7.05 3.92
N ILE A 197 -23.12 -7.82 3.14
CA ILE A 197 -24.56 -8.01 3.37
C ILE A 197 -24.86 -9.40 3.93
N ASP A 198 -25.88 -9.48 4.78
CA ASP A 198 -26.41 -10.69 5.39
C ASP A 198 -27.36 -11.49 4.47
N GLY A 199 -27.42 -11.16 3.18
CA GLY A 199 -28.13 -11.91 2.14
C GLY A 199 -29.57 -11.47 1.85
N ASP A 200 -30.10 -10.44 2.52
CA ASP A 200 -31.43 -9.92 2.15
C ASP A 200 -31.28 -9.01 0.90
N GLY A 201 -32.02 -9.26 -0.18
CA GLY A 201 -32.10 -8.39 -1.38
C GLY A 201 -32.71 -7.01 -1.05
N TRP A 202 -33.34 -6.30 -2.00
CA TRP A 202 -33.93 -4.93 -1.83
C TRP A 202 -34.56 -4.59 -0.43
N TRP A 203 -35.08 -5.59 0.29
CA TRP A 203 -35.54 -5.55 1.68
C TRP A 203 -34.47 -5.26 2.77
N TRP A 204 -33.17 -5.46 2.55
CA TRP A 204 -32.09 -5.17 3.53
C TRP A 204 -32.09 -3.71 4.00
N ARG A 205 -32.55 -2.79 3.14
CA ARG A 205 -32.66 -1.37 3.48
C ARG A 205 -33.77 -1.08 4.49
N ARG A 206 -34.74 -1.99 4.64
CA ARG A 206 -35.94 -1.82 5.47
C ARG A 206 -35.92 -2.65 6.76
N LYS A 207 -35.32 -3.85 6.75
CA LYS A 207 -35.34 -4.77 7.91
C LYS A 207 -34.23 -4.56 8.95
N GLY A 208 -33.19 -3.80 8.65
CA GLY A 208 -32.00 -3.69 9.50
C GLY A 208 -30.95 -4.73 9.12
N TRP A 209 -29.74 -4.58 9.67
CA TRP A 209 -28.62 -5.51 9.45
C TRP A 209 -28.56 -6.51 10.60
N ASP A 210 -28.52 -7.79 10.28
CA ASP A 210 -28.41 -8.89 11.24
C ASP A 210 -26.95 -9.34 11.35
N ALA A 211 -26.32 -8.98 12.46
CA ALA A 211 -24.91 -9.28 12.71
C ALA A 211 -24.65 -10.79 12.90
N GLU A 212 -25.61 -11.55 13.43
CA GLU A 212 -25.47 -13.00 13.63
C GLU A 212 -25.53 -13.73 12.28
N LYS A 213 -26.50 -13.37 11.45
CA LYS A 213 -26.60 -13.89 10.09
C LYS A 213 -25.41 -13.47 9.22
N ALA A 214 -24.92 -12.24 9.39
CA ALA A 214 -23.72 -11.77 8.68
C ALA A 214 -22.49 -12.61 9.04
N VAL A 215 -22.23 -12.88 10.33
CA VAL A 215 -21.08 -13.71 10.72
C VAL A 215 -21.23 -15.16 10.26
N GLU A 216 -22.43 -15.75 10.30
CA GLU A 216 -22.66 -17.11 9.78
C GLU A 216 -22.32 -17.20 8.28
N ARG A 217 -22.85 -16.27 7.47
CA ARG A 217 -22.61 -16.24 6.02
C ARG A 217 -21.16 -15.96 5.69
N PHE A 218 -20.51 -15.07 6.44
CA PHE A 218 -19.09 -14.81 6.29
C PHE A 218 -18.26 -16.06 6.60
N CYS A 219 -18.56 -16.76 7.70
CA CYS A 219 -17.89 -18.01 8.07
C CYS A 219 -18.02 -19.09 6.99
N LYS A 220 -19.22 -19.22 6.39
CA LYS A 220 -19.44 -20.10 5.23
C LYS A 220 -18.56 -19.70 4.04
N MET A 221 -18.50 -18.41 3.70
CA MET A 221 -17.66 -17.93 2.60
C MET A 221 -16.16 -18.15 2.89
N PHE A 222 -15.75 -17.99 4.15
CA PHE A 222 -14.39 -18.24 4.61
C PHE A 222 -13.99 -19.71 4.46
N ASP A 223 -14.86 -20.65 4.80
CA ASP A 223 -14.59 -22.09 4.64
C ASP A 223 -14.22 -22.45 3.19
N TYR A 224 -14.99 -21.94 2.23
CA TYR A 224 -14.75 -22.18 0.81
C TYR A 224 -13.54 -21.42 0.26
N PHE A 225 -13.22 -20.25 0.82
CA PHE A 225 -11.98 -19.52 0.52
C PHE A 225 -10.75 -20.34 0.96
N VAL A 226 -10.75 -20.82 2.21
CA VAL A 226 -9.66 -21.62 2.75
C VAL A 226 -9.49 -22.92 1.98
N GLU A 227 -10.60 -23.61 1.68
CA GLU A 227 -10.57 -24.85 0.89
C GLU A 227 -9.99 -24.61 -0.52
N GLY A 228 -10.35 -23.50 -1.18
CA GLY A 228 -9.82 -23.15 -2.50
C GLY A 228 -8.32 -22.87 -2.47
N ALA A 229 -7.89 -22.04 -1.53
CA ALA A 229 -6.48 -21.67 -1.38
C ALA A 229 -5.59 -22.87 -1.02
N LYS A 230 -5.98 -23.65 0.00
CA LYS A 230 -5.22 -24.82 0.46
C LYS A 230 -5.26 -25.99 -0.52
N SER A 231 -6.27 -26.05 -1.40
CA SER A 231 -6.30 -27.00 -2.53
C SER A 231 -5.27 -26.65 -3.61
N ALA A 232 -5.00 -25.36 -3.83
CA ALA A 232 -3.99 -24.92 -4.79
C ALA A 232 -2.57 -25.11 -4.24
N ASP A 233 -2.36 -24.73 -2.98
CA ASP A 233 -1.14 -25.02 -2.24
C ASP A 233 -1.41 -25.06 -0.73
N ARG A 234 -1.00 -26.14 -0.06
CA ARG A 234 -1.20 -26.29 1.39
C ARG A 234 -0.39 -25.28 2.21
N ASN A 235 0.68 -24.73 1.64
CA ASN A 235 1.63 -23.85 2.32
C ASN A 235 1.28 -22.37 2.25
N VAL A 236 0.35 -21.95 1.37
CA VAL A 236 -0.05 -20.52 1.34
C VAL A 236 -0.72 -20.12 2.64
N LYS A 237 -0.40 -18.93 3.15
CA LYS A 237 -0.95 -18.45 4.43
C LYS A 237 -2.33 -17.85 4.23
N VAL A 238 -3.35 -18.41 4.85
CA VAL A 238 -4.73 -17.94 4.81
C VAL A 238 -5.15 -17.33 6.15
N GLY A 239 -5.97 -16.29 6.11
CA GLY A 239 -6.39 -15.60 7.33
C GLY A 239 -7.51 -14.59 7.12
N GLY A 240 -7.86 -13.93 8.21
CA GLY A 240 -8.99 -13.01 8.28
C GLY A 240 -9.37 -12.67 9.73
N PRO A 241 -10.48 -11.95 9.95
CA PRO A 241 -11.48 -11.58 8.95
C PRO A 241 -11.45 -10.09 8.56
N GLY A 242 -10.36 -9.37 8.85
CA GLY A 242 -10.22 -7.96 8.46
C GLY A 242 -11.27 -7.04 9.09
N LEU A 243 -11.60 -7.22 10.38
CA LEU A 243 -12.70 -6.48 11.03
C LEU A 243 -12.40 -5.00 11.24
N ALA A 244 -13.42 -4.16 11.11
CA ALA A 244 -13.37 -2.77 11.56
C ALA A 244 -13.17 -2.68 13.09
N GLY A 245 -13.83 -3.56 13.85
CA GLY A 245 -13.54 -3.72 15.27
C GLY A 245 -14.64 -4.34 16.13
N ASN A 246 -15.63 -5.04 15.59
CA ASN A 246 -16.69 -5.67 16.37
C ASN A 246 -16.20 -6.91 17.17
N PRO A 247 -16.15 -6.87 18.51
CA PRO A 247 -15.63 -7.99 19.30
C PRO A 247 -16.53 -9.22 19.35
N ALA A 248 -17.85 -9.06 19.20
CA ALA A 248 -18.78 -10.19 19.14
C ALA A 248 -18.58 -10.97 17.84
N PHE A 249 -18.41 -10.27 16.72
CA PHE A 249 -18.11 -10.88 15.42
C PHE A 249 -16.77 -11.65 15.48
N MET A 250 -15.71 -11.04 16.03
CA MET A 250 -14.41 -11.70 16.20
C MET A 250 -14.54 -13.01 16.99
N LEU A 251 -15.22 -12.98 18.14
CA LEU A 251 -15.38 -14.16 18.97
C LEU A 251 -16.18 -15.27 18.28
N ALA A 252 -17.24 -14.92 17.55
CA ALA A 252 -18.03 -15.88 16.77
C ALA A 252 -17.22 -16.49 15.62
N PHE A 253 -16.45 -15.68 14.89
CA PHE A 253 -15.55 -16.13 13.83
C PHE A 253 -14.48 -17.09 14.36
N LEU A 254 -13.80 -16.74 15.46
CA LEU A 254 -12.79 -17.60 16.08
C LEU A 254 -13.41 -18.93 16.55
N ARG A 255 -14.61 -18.90 17.15
CA ARG A 255 -15.32 -20.11 17.56
C ARG A 255 -15.68 -21.00 16.36
N HIS A 256 -16.15 -20.41 15.25
CA HIS A 256 -16.40 -21.17 14.01
C HIS A 256 -15.14 -21.86 13.51
N CYS A 257 -14.03 -21.12 13.38
CA CYS A 257 -12.77 -21.66 12.90
C CYS A 257 -12.17 -22.72 13.86
N ALA A 258 -12.41 -22.56 15.15
CA ALA A 258 -11.89 -23.45 16.19
C ALA A 258 -12.68 -24.76 16.31
N GLU A 259 -14.01 -24.67 16.24
CA GLU A 259 -14.91 -25.72 16.72
C GLU A 259 -16.13 -25.94 15.83
N GLY A 260 -16.47 -24.97 14.97
CA GLY A 260 -17.63 -24.99 14.09
C GLY A 260 -17.51 -26.03 13.00
N ARG A 261 -18.62 -26.27 12.29
CA ARG A 261 -18.63 -27.16 11.13
C ARG A 261 -18.11 -26.39 9.92
N ASN A 262 -17.02 -26.86 9.33
CA ASN A 262 -16.55 -26.35 8.05
C ASN A 262 -17.52 -26.78 6.95
N THR A 263 -18.17 -25.81 6.33
CA THR A 263 -19.22 -26.02 5.34
C THR A 263 -18.70 -26.50 3.98
N ALA A 264 -17.42 -26.25 3.67
CA ALA A 264 -16.80 -26.70 2.42
C ALA A 264 -16.37 -28.18 2.50
N THR A 265 -15.78 -28.60 3.63
CA THR A 265 -15.24 -29.96 3.81
C THR A 265 -16.19 -30.89 4.57
N GLY A 266 -17.17 -30.33 5.28
CA GLY A 266 -18.05 -31.05 6.20
C GLY A 266 -17.43 -31.39 7.56
N GLY A 267 -16.12 -31.14 7.74
CA GLY A 267 -15.36 -31.42 8.95
C GLY A 267 -15.54 -30.38 10.07
N ARG A 268 -14.69 -30.46 11.09
CA ARG A 268 -14.68 -29.52 12.23
C ARG A 268 -13.51 -28.55 12.12
N GLY A 269 -13.80 -27.26 12.28
CA GLY A 269 -12.83 -26.16 12.26
C GLY A 269 -12.33 -25.80 10.86
N THR A 270 -11.77 -24.59 10.76
CA THR A 270 -11.20 -24.03 9.53
C THR A 270 -9.86 -23.40 9.87
N PRO A 271 -8.76 -23.78 9.18
CA PRO A 271 -7.42 -23.35 9.56
C PRO A 271 -7.21 -21.85 9.39
N LEU A 272 -6.40 -21.27 10.28
CA LEU A 272 -6.01 -19.86 10.31
C LEU A 272 -4.49 -19.78 10.47
N ASP A 273 -3.79 -19.31 9.43
CA ASP A 273 -2.36 -19.01 9.52
C ASP A 273 -2.12 -17.62 10.11
N PHE A 274 -3.09 -16.71 9.97
CA PHE A 274 -3.09 -15.40 10.60
C PHE A 274 -4.51 -14.89 10.91
N ILE A 275 -4.60 -13.96 11.86
CA ILE A 275 -5.85 -13.34 12.33
C ILE A 275 -5.72 -11.82 12.23
N SER A 276 -6.69 -11.16 11.61
CA SER A 276 -6.58 -9.76 11.21
C SER A 276 -7.70 -8.83 11.69
N TRP A 277 -7.36 -7.56 11.92
CA TRP A 277 -8.31 -6.50 12.29
C TRP A 277 -7.75 -5.09 12.04
N HIS A 278 -8.63 -4.10 12.05
CA HIS A 278 -8.29 -2.69 11.80
C HIS A 278 -8.22 -1.86 13.08
N GLY A 279 -7.40 -0.82 13.07
CA GLY A 279 -7.17 0.07 14.21
C GLY A 279 -6.98 1.53 13.80
N TYR A 280 -7.93 2.39 14.14
CA TYR A 280 -7.79 3.83 13.95
C TYR A 280 -7.89 4.57 15.29
N GLY A 281 -6.94 5.46 15.58
CA GLY A 281 -6.94 6.18 16.84
C GLY A 281 -5.56 6.63 17.30
N ARG A 282 -5.51 7.10 18.55
CA ARG A 282 -4.26 7.35 19.30
C ARG A 282 -3.63 6.05 19.76
N THR A 283 -2.34 6.06 20.09
CA THR A 283 -1.57 4.87 20.50
C THR A 283 -2.31 4.07 21.57
N ASP A 284 -2.78 4.68 22.66
CA ASP A 284 -3.47 3.96 23.74
C ASP A 284 -4.75 3.23 23.29
N SER A 285 -5.49 3.82 22.35
CA SER A 285 -6.70 3.21 21.79
C SER A 285 -6.37 2.01 20.92
N LEU A 286 -5.30 2.12 20.12
CA LEU A 286 -4.79 1.05 19.28
C LEU A 286 -4.29 -0.12 20.15
N LEU A 287 -3.45 0.18 21.16
CA LEU A 287 -2.94 -0.81 22.10
C LEU A 287 -4.08 -1.53 22.84
N ARG A 288 -5.09 -0.79 23.31
CA ARG A 288 -6.25 -1.38 23.99
C ARG A 288 -7.02 -2.34 23.09
N LYS A 289 -7.25 -1.97 21.83
CA LYS A 289 -7.92 -2.83 20.85
C LYS A 289 -7.09 -4.10 20.59
N ASN A 290 -5.79 -3.96 20.39
CA ASN A 290 -4.91 -5.12 20.17
C ASN A 290 -4.89 -6.07 21.38
N ARG A 291 -4.79 -5.54 22.61
CA ARG A 291 -4.89 -6.37 23.84
C ARG A 291 -6.19 -7.15 23.89
N LEU A 292 -7.31 -6.51 23.57
CA LEU A 292 -8.62 -7.15 23.57
C LEU A 292 -8.67 -8.31 22.59
N PHE A 293 -8.29 -8.10 21.33
CA PHE A 293 -8.35 -9.17 20.33
C PHE A 293 -7.31 -10.26 20.57
N LYS A 294 -6.08 -9.91 20.98
CA LYS A 294 -5.08 -10.90 21.39
C LYS A 294 -5.58 -11.77 22.54
N ALA A 295 -6.22 -11.17 23.56
CA ALA A 295 -6.83 -11.92 24.64
C ALA A 295 -7.98 -12.83 24.18
N MET A 296 -8.73 -12.46 23.14
CA MET A 296 -9.74 -13.34 22.53
C MET A 296 -9.10 -14.53 21.81
N VAL A 297 -8.04 -14.30 21.01
CA VAL A 297 -7.30 -15.38 20.32
C VAL A 297 -6.74 -16.38 21.33
N LEU A 298 -6.19 -15.92 22.45
CA LEU A 298 -5.62 -16.77 23.50
C LEU A 298 -6.65 -17.72 24.15
N LYS A 299 -7.95 -17.49 23.99
CA LYS A 299 -9.01 -18.42 24.44
C LYS A 299 -9.09 -19.69 23.59
N PHE A 300 -8.45 -19.70 22.41
CA PHE A 300 -8.46 -20.81 21.45
C PHE A 300 -7.02 -21.32 21.26
N PRO A 301 -6.58 -22.33 22.05
CA PRO A 301 -5.20 -22.80 22.04
C PRO A 301 -4.67 -23.25 20.68
N GLN A 302 -5.54 -23.69 19.77
CA GLN A 302 -5.17 -24.09 18.40
C GLN A 302 -4.63 -22.94 17.54
N PHE A 303 -4.90 -21.69 17.90
CA PHE A 303 -4.42 -20.50 17.18
C PHE A 303 -3.17 -19.86 17.80
N ARG A 304 -2.51 -20.52 18.76
CA ARG A 304 -1.26 -20.01 19.37
C ARG A 304 -0.13 -19.79 18.36
N GLY A 305 -0.15 -20.49 17.22
CA GLY A 305 0.82 -20.32 16.14
C GLY A 305 0.38 -19.37 15.02
N SER A 306 -0.85 -18.84 15.08
CA SER A 306 -1.36 -17.92 14.06
C SER A 306 -0.75 -16.53 14.26
N GLU A 307 -0.33 -15.89 13.17
CA GLU A 307 0.17 -14.51 13.21
C GLU A 307 -0.98 -13.52 13.51
N LEU A 308 -0.68 -12.40 14.17
CA LEU A 308 -1.65 -11.34 14.47
C LEU A 308 -1.38 -10.13 13.58
N HIS A 309 -2.37 -9.69 12.83
CA HIS A 309 -2.22 -8.64 11.82
C HIS A 309 -3.15 -7.46 12.11
N GLN A 310 -2.59 -6.29 12.42
CA GLN A 310 -3.35 -5.04 12.36
C GLN A 310 -3.23 -4.44 10.96
N ASN A 311 -3.92 -5.07 10.01
CA ASN A 311 -3.76 -4.86 8.56
C ASN A 311 -4.44 -3.60 8.00
N GLU A 312 -5.03 -2.78 8.86
CA GLU A 312 -5.20 -1.35 8.62
C GLU A 312 -4.98 -0.55 9.91
N TRP A 313 -4.18 0.51 9.82
CA TRP A 313 -4.12 1.52 10.86
C TRP A 313 -3.97 2.94 10.34
N GLY A 314 -4.30 3.90 11.21
CA GLY A 314 -3.98 5.31 11.00
C GLY A 314 -4.31 6.18 12.20
N GLN A 315 -3.62 7.31 12.31
CA GLN A 315 -3.90 8.32 13.34
C GLN A 315 -5.32 8.92 13.19
N PRO A 316 -5.90 9.55 14.23
CA PRO A 316 -7.21 10.18 14.14
C PRO A 316 -7.25 11.26 13.04
N LEU A 317 -8.34 11.31 12.25
CA LEU A 317 -8.50 12.29 11.16
C LEU A 317 -9.48 13.43 11.47
N ARG A 318 -9.83 13.63 12.74
CA ARG A 318 -10.97 14.48 13.12
C ARG A 318 -10.51 15.92 13.38
N ILE A 319 -10.75 16.80 12.42
CA ILE A 319 -10.93 18.24 12.65
C ILE A 319 -12.43 18.52 12.70
N MET A 320 -12.86 19.35 13.66
CA MET A 320 -14.23 19.87 13.86
C MET A 320 -15.22 19.52 12.73
N GLY A 321 -16.11 18.54 12.98
CA GLY A 321 -17.23 18.24 12.10
C GLY A 321 -16.93 17.62 10.73
N ARG A 322 -15.67 17.33 10.37
CA ARG A 322 -15.31 16.69 9.10
C ARG A 322 -14.46 15.44 9.33
N PRO A 323 -15.03 14.23 9.26
CA PRO A 323 -14.24 13.01 9.21
C PRO A 323 -13.27 13.07 8.01
N ASN A 324 -12.07 12.55 8.19
CA ASN A 324 -11.07 12.31 7.14
C ASN A 324 -10.22 13.49 6.65
N ARG A 325 -10.06 14.59 7.40
CA ARG A 325 -9.36 15.80 6.92
C ARG A 325 -8.42 16.45 7.93
N SER A 326 -7.46 15.70 8.50
CA SER A 326 -6.39 16.32 9.30
C SER A 326 -5.13 16.62 8.46
N PRO A 327 -4.64 17.87 8.41
CA PRO A 327 -3.34 18.25 7.89
C PRO A 327 -2.16 17.47 8.47
N SER A 328 -2.29 16.94 9.69
CA SER A 328 -1.21 16.23 10.38
C SER A 328 -0.74 14.94 9.73
N VAL A 329 -1.46 14.46 8.71
CA VAL A 329 -1.02 13.34 7.86
C VAL A 329 0.01 13.74 6.79
N PHE A 330 0.27 15.04 6.61
CA PHE A 330 1.21 15.54 5.60
C PHE A 330 2.48 16.14 6.20
N HIS A 331 2.53 16.32 7.52
CA HIS A 331 3.68 16.93 8.20
C HIS A 331 4.33 15.98 9.21
N GLU A 332 5.28 16.48 9.99
CA GLU A 332 6.17 15.71 10.88
C GLU A 332 5.44 14.90 11.97
N PHE A 333 4.17 15.21 12.24
CA PHE A 333 3.38 14.58 13.29
C PHE A 333 3.13 13.10 13.01
N GLU A 334 2.71 12.74 11.80
CA GLU A 334 2.47 11.33 11.45
C GLU A 334 3.76 10.51 11.40
N ALA A 335 4.89 11.14 11.02
CA ALA A 335 6.21 10.52 11.08
C ALA A 335 6.59 10.11 12.51
N CYS A 336 6.37 11.02 13.47
CA CYS A 336 6.62 10.76 14.88
C CYS A 336 5.61 9.75 15.47
N PHE A 337 4.34 9.81 15.04
CA PHE A 337 3.32 8.84 15.42
C PHE A 337 3.73 7.43 15.00
N LEU A 338 4.19 7.24 13.75
CA LEU A 338 4.70 5.95 13.28
C LEU A 338 5.87 5.46 14.15
N ALA A 339 6.86 6.30 14.44
CA ALA A 339 8.01 5.91 15.27
C ALA A 339 7.59 5.50 16.69
N LYS A 340 6.69 6.27 17.31
CA LYS A 340 6.12 5.93 18.63
C LYS A 340 5.33 4.63 18.59
N TYR A 341 4.56 4.39 17.53
CA TYR A 341 3.75 3.19 17.41
C TYR A 341 4.61 1.93 17.20
N VAL A 342 5.67 2.01 16.39
CA VAL A 342 6.69 0.95 16.29
C VAL A 342 7.29 0.67 17.67
N HIS A 343 7.70 1.72 18.39
CA HIS A 343 8.29 1.58 19.72
C HIS A 343 7.31 0.91 20.69
N ALA A 344 6.04 1.28 20.68
CA ALA A 344 5.01 0.67 21.52
C ALA A 344 4.81 -0.83 21.21
N MET A 345 4.80 -1.23 19.93
CA MET A 345 4.70 -2.65 19.53
C MET A 345 5.91 -3.48 19.96
N LEU A 346 7.10 -2.88 20.01
CA LEU A 346 8.33 -3.54 20.47
C LEU A 346 8.44 -3.63 22.00
N SER A 347 7.71 -2.79 22.73
CA SER A 347 7.83 -2.63 24.18
C SER A 347 6.66 -3.22 24.99
N ASP A 348 5.50 -3.44 24.37
CA ASP A 348 4.31 -3.98 25.04
C ASP A 348 3.83 -5.29 24.42
N GLU A 349 4.33 -6.40 24.94
CA GLU A 349 3.99 -7.75 24.48
C GLU A 349 2.49 -8.06 24.58
N SER A 350 1.78 -7.46 25.54
CA SER A 350 0.33 -7.69 25.68
C SER A 350 -0.47 -7.14 24.49
N ALA A 351 0.07 -6.14 23.79
CA ALA A 351 -0.56 -5.44 22.68
C ALA A 351 0.14 -5.65 21.34
N SER A 352 1.30 -6.30 21.32
CA SER A 352 2.10 -6.54 20.12
C SER A 352 1.37 -7.45 19.13
N VAL A 353 1.55 -7.10 17.85
CA VAL A 353 1.11 -7.86 16.68
C VAL A 353 2.34 -8.22 15.84
N ASP A 354 2.19 -9.15 14.90
CA ASP A 354 3.28 -9.57 14.01
C ASP A 354 3.48 -8.64 12.81
N LEU A 355 2.40 -7.93 12.45
CA LEU A 355 2.34 -7.02 11.32
C LEU A 355 1.31 -5.94 11.58
N PHE A 356 1.65 -4.68 11.31
CA PHE A 356 0.67 -3.60 11.14
C PHE A 356 0.90 -2.85 9.83
N LEU A 357 -0.18 -2.30 9.27
CA LEU A 357 -0.18 -1.72 7.93
C LEU A 357 -0.82 -0.33 7.90
N ARG A 358 -0.10 0.68 7.43
CA ARG A 358 -0.64 2.06 7.36
C ARG A 358 -1.60 2.20 6.18
N TRP A 359 -2.85 2.53 6.46
CA TRP A 359 -3.88 2.72 5.42
C TRP A 359 -3.92 4.17 4.89
N GLY A 360 -3.85 4.34 3.57
CA GLY A 360 -3.85 5.67 2.95
C GLY A 360 -3.89 5.68 1.42
N GLN A 361 -3.00 6.46 0.81
CA GLN A 361 -2.88 6.60 -0.65
C GLN A 361 -1.40 6.57 -1.04
N LEU A 362 -1.08 6.00 -2.21
CA LEU A 362 0.28 6.10 -2.75
C LEU A 362 0.64 7.57 -3.05
N ALA A 363 -0.30 8.31 -3.65
CA ALA A 363 -0.07 9.64 -4.20
C ALA A 363 -1.31 10.54 -4.08
N MET A 364 -1.08 11.86 -3.96
CA MET A 364 -2.13 12.88 -4.02
C MET A 364 -1.71 14.14 -4.78
N VAL A 365 -2.68 14.88 -5.32
CA VAL A 365 -2.48 16.16 -6.02
C VAL A 365 -3.00 17.37 -5.21
N PRO A 366 -2.43 18.59 -5.37
CA PRO A 366 -2.56 19.72 -4.44
C PRO A 366 -3.99 20.18 -4.16
N ARG A 367 -4.89 20.07 -5.15
CA ARG A 367 -6.31 20.41 -4.99
C ARG A 367 -7.01 19.59 -3.88
N ARG A 368 -6.36 18.53 -3.39
CA ARG A 368 -6.84 17.58 -2.39
C ARG A 368 -5.96 17.49 -1.14
N LEU A 369 -4.99 18.40 -0.89
CA LEU A 369 -4.22 18.45 0.36
C LEU A 369 -5.12 18.82 1.55
N GLY A 370 -5.86 17.82 2.03
CA GLY A 370 -6.90 17.99 3.03
C GLY A 370 -7.60 16.69 3.38
N GLY A 371 -6.94 15.53 3.27
CA GLY A 371 -7.48 14.22 3.66
C GLY A 371 -7.00 13.08 2.77
N TRP A 372 -6.91 11.86 3.32
CA TRP A 372 -6.49 10.58 2.69
C TRP A 372 -5.00 10.14 2.80
N ARG A 373 -4.28 10.48 3.88
CA ARG A 373 -3.02 9.84 4.32
C ARG A 373 -2.06 9.44 3.17
N ALA A 374 -1.73 10.38 2.29
CA ALA A 374 -0.84 10.09 1.16
C ALA A 374 0.60 9.81 1.62
N LEU A 375 1.29 8.90 0.92
CA LEU A 375 2.73 8.70 1.08
C LEU A 375 3.54 9.71 0.26
N THR A 376 2.99 10.19 -0.85
CA THR A 376 3.63 11.18 -1.72
C THR A 376 2.62 12.21 -2.23
N VAL A 377 3.13 13.36 -2.66
CA VAL A 377 2.34 14.43 -3.27
C VAL A 377 2.95 14.83 -4.62
N PHE A 378 2.11 15.03 -5.63
CA PHE A 378 2.49 15.54 -6.94
C PHE A 378 2.10 17.02 -7.06
N LEU A 379 3.06 17.91 -6.79
CA LEU A 379 2.91 19.35 -7.03
C LEU A 379 3.39 19.76 -8.43
N GLY A 380 4.15 18.88 -9.09
CA GLY A 380 4.54 18.90 -10.50
C GLY A 380 4.62 17.46 -11.00
N ASP A 381 5.56 17.15 -11.89
CA ASP A 381 5.65 15.82 -12.49
C ASP A 381 6.32 14.77 -11.59
N GLU A 382 7.13 15.19 -10.63
CA GLU A 382 7.87 14.30 -9.73
C GLU A 382 7.18 14.12 -8.37
N PRO A 383 7.23 12.91 -7.77
CA PRO A 383 6.66 12.66 -6.46
C PRO A 383 7.48 13.36 -5.37
N ILE A 384 6.80 14.10 -4.50
CA ILE A 384 7.37 14.70 -3.31
C ILE A 384 7.03 13.79 -2.10
N PRO A 385 8.03 13.17 -1.44
CA PRO A 385 7.77 12.31 -0.29
C PRO A 385 7.22 13.11 0.89
N THR A 386 6.24 12.54 1.60
CA THR A 386 5.77 13.10 2.87
C THR A 386 6.73 12.76 4.02
N PRO A 387 6.69 13.48 5.16
CA PRO A 387 7.52 13.13 6.31
C PRO A 387 7.34 11.68 6.79
N VAL A 388 6.12 11.13 6.73
CA VAL A 388 5.90 9.72 7.09
C VAL A 388 6.56 8.75 6.11
N PHE A 389 6.65 9.07 4.81
CA PHE A 389 7.46 8.29 3.86
C PHE A 389 8.93 8.30 4.27
N ASN A 390 9.47 9.48 4.62
CA ASN A 390 10.85 9.59 5.11
C ASN A 390 11.05 8.85 6.45
N ALA A 391 10.04 8.77 7.32
CA ALA A 391 10.12 7.98 8.55
C ALA A 391 10.25 6.48 8.28
N TYR A 392 9.55 5.96 7.26
CA TYR A 392 9.76 4.58 6.79
C TYR A 392 11.20 4.36 6.31
N ILE A 393 11.81 5.33 5.61
CA ILE A 393 13.22 5.25 5.21
C ILE A 393 14.15 5.23 6.43
N LEU A 394 13.88 6.02 7.47
CA LEU A 394 14.72 6.00 8.68
C LEU A 394 14.59 4.66 9.43
N LEU A 395 13.36 4.14 9.56
CA LEU A 395 13.13 2.84 10.18
C LEU A 395 13.77 1.68 9.41
N SER A 396 13.82 1.75 8.07
CA SER A 396 14.43 0.69 7.24
C SER A 396 15.96 0.60 7.36
N ARG A 397 16.59 1.63 7.93
CA ARG A 397 18.05 1.69 8.16
C ARG A 397 18.47 1.10 9.51
N LEU A 398 17.52 0.73 10.37
CA LEU A 398 17.81 0.00 11.60
C LEU A 398 18.26 -1.43 11.26
N GLY A 399 19.33 -1.90 11.90
CA GLY A 399 19.81 -3.27 11.73
C GLY A 399 18.88 -4.33 12.33
N PRO A 400 19.15 -5.62 12.08
CA PRO A 400 18.27 -6.73 12.45
C PRO A 400 18.35 -7.14 13.93
N GLU A 401 19.30 -6.63 14.72
CA GLU A 401 19.46 -6.96 16.14
C GLU A 401 19.06 -5.77 17.01
N ARG A 402 17.97 -5.87 17.77
CA ARG A 402 17.50 -4.82 18.69
C ARG A 402 18.40 -4.74 19.92
N LEU A 403 18.74 -3.53 20.34
CA LEU A 403 19.61 -3.25 21.48
C LEU A 403 18.84 -2.78 22.71
N GLU A 404 19.41 -2.99 23.90
CA GLU A 404 18.91 -2.40 25.15
C GLU A 404 19.02 -0.86 25.09
N VAL A 405 17.92 -0.19 25.40
CA VAL A 405 17.83 1.27 25.52
C VAL A 405 17.35 1.64 26.93
N LYS A 406 18.01 2.61 27.56
CA LYS A 406 17.62 3.16 28.88
C LYS A 406 17.47 4.68 28.79
N GLY A 407 16.55 5.22 29.59
CA GLY A 407 16.28 6.67 29.65
C GLY A 407 15.29 7.18 28.61
N ALA A 408 14.66 6.29 27.84
CA ALA A 408 13.62 6.60 26.88
C ALA A 408 12.52 5.53 26.91
N ASP A 409 11.25 5.93 26.92
CA ASP A 409 10.08 5.04 26.97
C ASP A 409 9.02 5.52 25.97
N PHE A 410 8.22 4.61 25.41
CA PHE A 410 7.20 5.01 24.44
C PHE A 410 6.05 5.82 25.08
N ARG A 411 5.87 5.73 26.40
CA ARG A 411 4.86 6.46 27.19
C ARG A 411 5.32 7.87 27.56
N SER A 412 6.63 8.16 27.50
CA SER A 412 7.16 9.52 27.65
C SER A 412 7.11 10.29 26.33
N GLU A 413 7.39 11.60 26.39
CA GLU A 413 7.54 12.42 25.17
C GLU A 413 8.76 11.99 24.36
N VAL A 414 9.88 11.69 25.02
CA VAL A 414 11.10 11.18 24.38
C VAL A 414 11.10 9.65 24.38
N GLY A 415 11.22 9.07 23.19
CA GLY A 415 11.37 7.63 22.99
C GLY A 415 12.54 7.31 22.07
N ALA A 416 13.05 6.07 22.14
CA ALA A 416 14.14 5.64 21.28
C ALA A 416 14.08 4.14 20.97
N ILE A 417 14.48 3.79 19.75
CA ILE A 417 14.69 2.41 19.28
C ILE A 417 16.14 2.32 18.82
N ALA A 418 16.88 1.34 19.31
CA ALA A 418 18.25 1.08 18.89
C ALA A 418 18.39 -0.31 18.30
N ALA A 419 19.22 -0.41 17.26
CA ALA A 419 19.55 -1.66 16.62
C ALA A 419 21.01 -1.66 16.16
N ARG A 420 21.55 -2.85 15.86
CA ARG A 420 22.82 -2.98 15.17
C ARG A 420 22.73 -3.90 13.97
N SER A 421 23.63 -3.67 13.03
CA SER A 421 24.02 -4.60 11.97
C SER A 421 25.47 -5.02 12.19
N ARG A 422 26.01 -5.86 11.30
CA ARG A 422 27.45 -6.19 11.32
C ARG A 422 28.35 -4.96 11.20
N GLU A 423 27.87 -3.89 10.57
CA GLU A 423 28.70 -2.76 10.17
C GLU A 423 28.44 -1.47 10.97
N GLY A 424 27.44 -1.44 11.85
CA GLY A 424 27.16 -0.24 12.62
C GLY A 424 26.01 -0.36 13.63
N VAL A 425 25.89 0.67 14.46
CA VAL A 425 24.80 0.88 15.42
C VAL A 425 23.92 2.02 14.93
N GLN A 426 22.61 1.82 14.95
CA GLN A 426 21.61 2.81 14.55
C GLN A 426 20.67 3.08 15.72
N VAL A 427 20.48 4.35 16.06
CA VAL A 427 19.62 4.80 17.15
C VAL A 427 18.62 5.81 16.60
N LEU A 428 17.35 5.40 16.54
CA LEU A 428 16.23 6.27 16.22
C LEU A 428 15.72 6.89 17.52
N VAL A 429 15.69 8.21 17.62
CA VAL A 429 15.19 8.96 18.78
C VAL A 429 14.09 9.89 18.31
N TYR A 430 12.98 9.95 19.03
CA TYR A 430 11.89 10.87 18.74
C TYR A 430 11.45 11.63 19.99
N ARG A 431 10.90 12.82 19.78
CA ARG A 431 10.15 13.57 20.78
C ARG A 431 8.76 13.86 20.25
N PHE A 432 7.74 13.35 20.92
CA PHE A 432 6.39 13.35 20.38
C PHE A 432 5.29 13.36 21.44
N ASN A 433 4.33 14.27 21.26
CA ASN A 433 3.12 14.32 22.05
C ASN A 433 1.89 14.26 21.11
N GLU A 434 1.17 13.14 21.15
CA GLU A 434 -0.02 12.87 20.29
C GLU A 434 -1.20 13.84 20.51
N ARG A 435 -1.11 14.72 21.51
CA ARG A 435 -2.10 15.76 21.79
C ARG A 435 -1.68 17.14 21.28
N GLU A 436 -0.44 17.28 20.80
CA GLU A 436 0.15 18.54 20.34
C GLU A 436 0.49 18.43 18.85
N GLU A 437 -0.49 18.69 17.98
CA GLU A 437 -0.31 18.55 16.53
C GLU A 437 0.67 19.58 15.93
N GLU A 438 0.80 20.77 16.52
CA GLU A 438 1.61 21.86 15.97
C GLU A 438 3.05 21.90 16.48
N GLY A 439 3.36 21.08 17.49
CA GLY A 439 4.69 20.91 18.03
C GLY A 439 5.15 22.12 18.85
N ALA A 440 4.29 22.66 19.71
CA ALA A 440 4.64 23.73 20.62
C ALA A 440 5.65 23.29 21.71
N GLY A 441 6.50 24.22 22.15
CA GLY A 441 7.46 24.01 23.24
C GLY A 441 8.92 24.23 22.84
N ALA A 442 9.78 24.46 23.84
CA ALA A 442 11.23 24.56 23.62
C ALA A 442 11.81 23.19 23.23
N PRO A 443 12.91 23.15 22.44
CA PRO A 443 13.65 21.91 22.20
C PRO A 443 14.14 21.28 23.49
N GLU A 444 14.17 19.95 23.52
CA GLU A 444 14.72 19.18 24.64
C GLU A 444 16.16 18.80 24.34
N ARG A 445 17.07 19.00 25.30
CA ARG A 445 18.47 18.60 25.16
C ARG A 445 18.60 17.11 25.46
N VAL A 446 19.10 16.34 24.48
CA VAL A 446 19.33 14.91 24.60
C VAL A 446 20.82 14.62 24.67
N GLU A 447 21.24 13.82 25.63
CA GLU A 447 22.58 13.22 25.69
C GLU A 447 22.47 11.74 25.33
N LEU A 448 22.88 11.37 24.12
CA LEU A 448 22.94 9.98 23.67
C LEU A 448 24.30 9.38 24.00
N VAL A 449 24.32 8.32 24.80
CA VAL A 449 25.49 7.56 25.18
C VAL A 449 25.41 6.16 24.59
N VAL A 450 26.26 5.86 23.61
CA VAL A 450 26.36 4.52 23.01
C VAL A 450 27.61 3.83 23.54
N LYS A 451 27.44 2.70 24.21
CA LYS A 451 28.51 1.91 24.85
C LYS A 451 28.71 0.56 24.16
N GLY A 452 29.82 -0.11 24.47
CA GLY A 452 30.10 -1.45 23.95
C GLY A 452 30.48 -1.46 22.47
N LEU A 453 30.99 -0.34 21.95
CA LEU A 453 31.46 -0.22 20.57
C LEU A 453 32.83 -0.88 20.42
N THR A 454 32.98 -1.72 19.40
CA THR A 454 34.23 -2.47 19.14
C THR A 454 35.19 -1.74 18.20
N LYS A 455 34.67 -0.89 17.31
CA LYS A 455 35.48 -0.06 16.39
C LYS A 455 35.83 1.26 17.08
N ARG A 456 37.11 1.67 16.97
CA ARG A 456 37.61 2.92 17.54
C ARG A 456 37.13 4.15 16.76
N GLY A 457 37.32 4.16 15.43
CA GLY A 457 36.81 5.21 14.56
C GLY A 457 35.52 4.78 13.87
N LEU A 458 34.46 5.59 13.99
CA LEU A 458 33.14 5.31 13.42
C LEU A 458 32.66 6.51 12.61
N THR A 459 32.13 6.26 11.41
CA THR A 459 31.40 7.29 10.66
C THR A 459 30.12 7.63 11.41
N LEU A 460 29.91 8.91 11.70
CA LEU A 460 28.66 9.44 12.23
C LEU A 460 27.84 10.07 11.10
N LYS A 461 26.60 9.62 10.96
CA LYS A 461 25.56 10.31 10.17
C LYS A 461 24.35 10.57 11.07
N ARG A 462 23.74 11.75 10.93
CA ARG A 462 22.51 12.10 11.65
C ARG A 462 21.47 12.61 10.67
N TYR A 463 20.27 12.05 10.72
CA TYR A 463 19.11 12.48 9.94
C TYR A 463 18.08 13.13 10.86
N LEU A 464 17.29 14.06 10.34
CA LEU A 464 16.23 14.73 11.11
C LEU A 464 14.99 14.93 10.25
N ILE A 465 13.84 14.61 10.83
CA ILE A 465 12.51 14.97 10.35
C ILE A 465 11.88 15.82 11.44
N ASP A 466 11.58 17.08 11.13
CA ASP A 466 10.90 18.01 12.03
C ASP A 466 10.16 19.08 11.20
N LYS A 467 9.81 20.21 11.82
CA LYS A 467 9.12 21.33 11.15
C LYS A 467 9.95 22.04 10.06
N TRP A 468 11.26 21.79 9.99
CA TRP A 468 12.22 22.51 9.15
C TRP A 468 13.01 21.58 8.22
N HIS A 469 13.08 20.29 8.52
CA HIS A 469 13.90 19.29 7.83
C HIS A 469 13.04 18.15 7.28
N ALA A 470 13.31 17.76 6.02
CA ALA A 470 12.62 16.67 5.32
C ALA A 470 11.09 16.81 5.31
N ASN A 471 10.61 18.05 5.16
CA ASN A 471 9.22 18.44 5.35
C ASN A 471 8.77 19.51 4.34
N PHE A 472 8.21 19.06 3.22
CA PHE A 472 7.66 19.95 2.20
C PHE A 472 6.42 20.71 2.71
N TYR A 473 5.61 20.08 3.57
CA TYR A 473 4.30 20.60 3.95
C TYR A 473 4.43 21.91 4.72
N ARG A 474 5.35 21.98 5.70
CA ARG A 474 5.61 23.21 6.47
C ARG A 474 6.18 24.34 5.61
N VAL A 475 6.94 24.00 4.57
CA VAL A 475 7.40 25.00 3.58
C VAL A 475 6.23 25.49 2.72
N TRP A 476 5.36 24.59 2.25
CA TRP A 476 4.15 24.92 1.51
C TRP A 476 3.19 25.81 2.32
N GLU A 477 3.06 25.55 3.62
CA GLU A 477 2.28 26.40 4.53
C GLU A 477 2.85 27.82 4.61
N ARG A 478 4.16 27.96 4.78
CA ARG A 478 4.83 29.28 4.83
C ARG A 478 4.77 30.05 3.51
N MET A 479 4.56 29.35 2.38
CA MET A 479 4.29 29.97 1.08
C MET A 479 2.85 30.49 0.94
N GLY A 480 2.01 30.40 1.99
CA GLY A 480 0.61 30.79 1.93
C GLY A 480 -0.30 29.71 1.34
N ARG A 481 0.12 28.44 1.39
CA ARG A 481 -0.64 27.27 0.89
C ARG A 481 -1.10 27.42 -0.57
N PRO A 482 -0.19 27.74 -1.52
CA PRO A 482 -0.57 27.97 -2.92
C PRO A 482 -1.23 26.72 -3.52
N LYS A 483 -2.38 26.91 -4.18
CA LYS A 483 -3.12 25.83 -4.85
C LYS A 483 -2.41 25.32 -6.11
N SER A 484 -1.67 26.21 -6.77
CA SER A 484 -0.87 25.95 -7.98
C SER A 484 0.50 26.62 -7.79
N PRO A 485 1.46 25.94 -7.14
CA PRO A 485 2.80 26.51 -6.95
C PRO A 485 3.52 26.71 -8.29
N SER A 486 4.37 27.74 -8.42
CA SER A 486 5.21 27.93 -9.61
C SER A 486 6.26 26.81 -9.75
N PRO A 487 6.88 26.59 -10.92
CA PRO A 487 7.99 25.64 -11.07
C PRO A 487 9.12 25.81 -10.05
N GLU A 488 9.48 27.06 -9.72
CA GLU A 488 10.49 27.38 -8.69
C GLU A 488 10.00 27.01 -7.29
N ALA A 489 8.73 27.28 -6.98
CA ALA A 489 8.12 26.87 -5.73
C ALA A 489 8.08 25.34 -5.60
N ILE A 490 7.73 24.62 -6.68
CA ILE A 490 7.76 23.15 -6.73
C ILE A 490 9.18 22.66 -6.47
N LYS A 491 10.20 23.21 -7.13
CA LYS A 491 11.61 22.86 -6.89
C LYS A 491 12.00 23.07 -5.42
N ARG A 492 11.60 24.18 -4.81
CA ARG A 492 11.85 24.46 -3.39
C ARG A 492 11.15 23.47 -2.45
N LEU A 493 9.92 23.06 -2.78
CA LEU A 493 9.17 22.06 -2.00
C LEU A 493 9.79 20.66 -2.14
N SER A 494 10.20 20.27 -3.35
CA SER A 494 10.92 19.02 -3.60
C SER A 494 12.26 18.99 -2.86
N GLU A 495 13.03 20.09 -2.85
CA GLU A 495 14.26 20.18 -2.06
C GLU A 495 14.00 20.07 -0.56
N ALA A 496 12.95 20.72 -0.04
CA ALA A 496 12.58 20.65 1.37
C ALA A 496 12.13 19.25 1.83
N ALA A 497 11.62 18.43 0.91
CA ALA A 497 11.18 17.06 1.18
C ALA A 497 12.33 16.06 1.31
N LYS A 498 13.52 16.38 0.77
CA LYS A 498 14.63 15.44 0.70
C LYS A 498 15.17 15.10 2.08
N LEU A 499 15.24 13.81 2.37
CA LEU A 499 15.91 13.30 3.56
C LEU A 499 17.43 13.29 3.34
N ARG A 500 18.14 14.20 4.01
CA ARG A 500 19.59 14.36 3.93
C ARG A 500 20.22 14.24 5.33
N PRO A 501 21.49 13.81 5.43
CA PRO A 501 22.25 14.00 6.66
C PRO A 501 22.26 15.50 7.05
N MET A 502 22.08 15.79 8.34
CA MET A 502 22.18 17.13 8.92
C MET A 502 23.57 17.73 8.71
N ASP A 503 24.59 16.89 8.87
CA ASP A 503 26.00 17.21 8.71
C ASP A 503 26.65 16.19 7.76
N GLY A 504 27.76 16.55 7.12
CA GLY A 504 28.57 15.59 6.36
C GLY A 504 29.05 14.43 7.24
N PRO A 505 29.35 13.25 6.64
CA PRO A 505 29.88 12.13 7.40
C PRO A 505 31.18 12.57 8.08
N ARG A 506 31.20 12.50 9.42
CA ARG A 506 32.39 12.79 10.22
C ARG A 506 32.80 11.56 11.01
N ILE A 507 34.09 11.40 11.26
CA ILE A 507 34.57 10.33 12.14
C ILE A 507 34.42 10.78 13.59
N VAL A 508 33.88 9.89 14.42
CA VAL A 508 33.89 10.02 15.88
C VAL A 508 34.70 8.89 16.48
N GLU A 509 35.49 9.22 17.50
CA GLU A 509 36.29 8.26 18.24
C GLU A 509 35.47 7.69 19.40
N ALA A 510 35.43 6.36 19.52
CA ALA A 510 34.85 5.65 20.64
C ALA A 510 35.89 5.52 21.76
N GLU A 511 35.90 6.47 22.69
CA GLU A 511 36.78 6.44 23.86
C GLU A 511 36.33 5.34 24.81
N ASN A 512 37.19 4.36 25.07
CA ASN A 512 36.87 3.17 25.89
C ASN A 512 35.59 2.45 25.41
N GLY A 513 35.35 2.42 24.09
CA GLY A 513 34.16 1.81 23.49
C GLY A 513 32.86 2.61 23.72
N ILE A 514 32.98 3.90 24.03
CA ILE A 514 31.85 4.80 24.30
C ILE A 514 31.88 5.99 23.35
N VAL A 515 30.75 6.29 22.74
CA VAL A 515 30.50 7.54 22.01
C VAL A 515 29.40 8.31 22.75
N LYS A 516 29.64 9.60 23.01
CA LYS A 516 28.65 10.51 23.57
C LYS A 516 28.30 11.59 22.55
N LEU A 517 27.01 11.81 22.33
CA LEU A 517 26.50 12.83 21.42
C LEU A 517 25.48 13.68 22.16
N THR A 518 25.54 14.99 21.94
CA THR A 518 24.52 15.91 22.43
C THR A 518 23.83 16.57 21.25
N PHE A 519 22.50 16.63 21.27
CA PHE A 519 21.71 17.36 20.29
C PHE A 519 20.40 17.85 20.91
N GLU A 520 19.82 18.85 20.28
CA GLU A 520 18.48 19.33 20.62
C GLU A 520 17.42 18.59 19.80
N LEU A 521 16.29 18.29 20.44
CA LEU A 521 15.18 17.56 19.87
C LEU A 521 13.88 18.38 20.04
N PRO A 522 13.43 19.10 19.00
CA PRO A 522 12.18 19.85 19.02
C PRO A 522 10.96 18.95 19.30
N MET A 523 9.85 19.52 19.79
CA MET A 523 8.58 18.78 19.82
C MET A 523 8.20 18.38 18.39
N ASN A 524 7.66 17.16 18.22
CA ASN A 524 7.36 16.55 16.93
C ASN A 524 8.60 16.45 16.03
N SER A 525 9.63 15.81 16.55
CA SER A 525 10.84 15.52 15.77
C SER A 525 11.28 14.07 15.90
N LEU A 526 11.91 13.59 14.84
CA LEU A 526 12.43 12.23 14.69
C LEU A 526 13.85 12.31 14.12
N THR A 527 14.82 11.77 14.83
CA THR A 527 16.22 11.72 14.39
C THR A 527 16.74 10.29 14.34
N LEU A 528 17.52 9.97 13.30
CA LEU A 528 18.28 8.73 13.23
C LEU A 528 19.77 9.06 13.35
N VAL A 529 20.42 8.50 14.35
CA VAL A 529 21.87 8.52 14.52
C VAL A 529 22.43 7.19 14.03
N VAL A 530 23.43 7.24 13.15
CA VAL A 530 24.13 6.08 12.60
C VAL A 530 25.59 6.19 12.96
N LEU A 531 26.12 5.18 13.66
CA LEU A 531 27.53 5.00 13.96
C LEU A 531 28.04 3.80 13.17
N GLY A 532 28.88 4.04 12.16
CA GLY A 532 29.30 3.05 11.16
C GLY A 532 28.44 3.13 9.91
N GLU A 533 28.05 1.98 9.36
CA GLU A 533 27.22 1.92 8.15
C GLU A 533 25.72 1.83 8.44
N GLU A 534 24.93 2.27 7.45
CA GLU A 534 23.47 2.10 7.45
C GLU A 534 23.10 0.67 7.06
N PHE A 535 22.08 0.11 7.70
CA PHE A 535 21.53 -1.16 7.23
C PHE A 535 20.78 -0.95 5.91
N ARG A 536 20.98 -1.88 4.97
CA ARG A 536 20.21 -1.97 3.73
C ARG A 536 19.81 -3.42 3.50
N ARG A 537 18.51 -3.65 3.33
CA ARG A 537 17.97 -4.95 2.95
C ARG A 537 18.20 -5.21 1.46
N ASP A 538 18.36 -6.47 1.09
CA ASP A 538 18.32 -6.90 -0.31
C ASP A 538 16.87 -7.04 -0.83
N LEU A 539 16.72 -6.88 -2.14
CA LEU A 539 15.47 -7.15 -2.84
C LEU A 539 15.60 -8.50 -3.55
N ASP A 540 14.88 -9.49 -3.05
CA ASP A 540 14.74 -10.79 -3.70
C ASP A 540 13.54 -10.75 -4.65
N LEU A 541 13.81 -10.51 -5.94
CA LEU A 541 12.79 -10.36 -6.98
C LEU A 541 12.67 -11.62 -7.84
N PRO A 542 11.44 -12.11 -8.12
CA PRO A 542 11.20 -13.23 -9.04
C PRO A 542 11.73 -12.98 -10.45
N PRO A 543 12.07 -14.03 -11.23
CA PRO A 543 12.58 -13.89 -12.60
C PRO A 543 11.68 -13.06 -13.52
N VAL A 544 10.34 -13.28 -13.47
CA VAL A 544 9.37 -12.51 -14.27
C VAL A 544 9.43 -11.02 -13.97
N VAL A 545 9.65 -10.64 -12.71
CA VAL A 545 9.75 -9.25 -12.25
C VAL A 545 11.08 -8.63 -12.71
N ARG A 546 12.19 -9.38 -12.70
CA ARG A 546 13.46 -8.89 -13.26
C ARG A 546 13.32 -8.60 -14.75
N ARG A 547 12.64 -9.47 -15.49
CA ARG A 547 12.34 -9.26 -16.91
C ARG A 547 11.43 -8.04 -17.14
N LEU A 548 10.44 -7.80 -16.27
CA LEU A 548 9.65 -6.57 -16.29
C LEU A 548 10.53 -5.32 -16.15
N LEU A 549 11.52 -5.33 -15.25
CA LEU A 549 12.45 -4.20 -15.07
C LEU A 549 13.34 -3.97 -16.29
N ASP A 550 13.71 -5.02 -17.02
CA ASP A 550 14.42 -4.89 -18.29
C ASP A 550 13.52 -4.21 -19.34
N GLY A 551 12.25 -4.60 -19.37
CA GLY A 551 11.20 -3.95 -20.17
C GLY A 551 11.01 -2.48 -19.81
N GLU A 552 10.97 -2.14 -18.52
CA GLU A 552 10.89 -0.75 -18.02
C GLU A 552 12.02 0.10 -18.60
N ARG A 553 13.27 -0.38 -18.49
CA ARG A 553 14.45 0.36 -18.97
C ARG A 553 14.44 0.52 -20.48
N ALA A 554 14.09 -0.53 -21.22
CA ALA A 554 14.01 -0.47 -22.67
C ALA A 554 12.89 0.47 -23.15
N TYR A 555 11.73 0.44 -22.50
CA TYR A 555 10.59 1.31 -22.79
C TYR A 555 10.94 2.79 -22.60
N PHE A 556 11.48 3.17 -21.44
CA PHE A 556 11.82 4.58 -21.20
C PHE A 556 12.96 5.08 -22.08
N LYS A 557 13.92 4.21 -22.45
CA LYS A 557 14.95 4.55 -23.44
C LYS A 557 14.35 4.84 -24.82
N ALA A 558 13.31 4.11 -25.21
CA ALA A 558 12.61 4.35 -26.47
C ALA A 558 11.82 5.68 -26.46
N LEU A 559 11.20 6.02 -25.32
CA LEU A 559 10.53 7.32 -25.16
C LEU A 559 11.53 8.49 -25.22
N GLU A 560 12.71 8.35 -24.62
CA GLU A 560 13.77 9.36 -24.68
C GLU A 560 14.25 9.63 -26.13
N MET A 561 14.22 8.61 -27.00
CA MET A 561 14.51 8.79 -28.43
C MET A 561 13.44 9.63 -29.11
N ALA A 562 12.16 9.34 -28.87
CA ALA A 562 11.04 10.11 -29.42
C ALA A 562 11.08 11.58 -28.96
N GLU A 563 11.33 11.81 -27.67
CA GLU A 563 11.46 13.16 -27.09
C GLU A 563 12.61 13.97 -27.71
N ARG A 564 13.64 13.30 -28.24
CA ARG A 564 14.76 13.92 -28.95
C ARG A 564 14.53 14.06 -30.47
N GLY A 565 13.38 13.64 -30.97
CA GLY A 565 13.01 13.68 -32.39
C GLY A 565 13.49 12.48 -33.22
N ASP A 566 14.10 11.45 -32.62
CA ASP A 566 14.48 10.22 -33.31
C ASP A 566 13.28 9.25 -33.38
N LEU A 567 12.28 9.60 -34.19
CA LEU A 567 11.04 8.82 -34.32
C LEU A 567 11.28 7.42 -34.92
N GLN A 568 12.21 7.27 -35.85
CA GLN A 568 12.54 5.97 -36.44
C GLN A 568 13.28 5.05 -35.46
N GLY A 569 14.20 5.60 -34.65
CA GLY A 569 14.82 4.88 -33.54
C GLY A 569 13.79 4.46 -32.50
N ALA A 570 12.92 5.39 -32.09
CA ALA A 570 11.84 5.13 -31.15
C ALA A 570 10.89 4.04 -31.64
N ARG A 571 10.43 4.11 -32.90
CA ARG A 571 9.59 3.07 -33.54
C ARG A 571 10.20 1.68 -33.39
N ARG A 572 11.43 1.47 -33.88
CA ARG A 572 12.11 0.17 -33.83
C ARG A 572 12.31 -0.32 -32.40
N ALA A 573 12.65 0.60 -31.49
CA ALA A 573 12.83 0.26 -30.09
C ALA A 573 11.49 -0.17 -29.44
N LEU A 574 10.40 0.53 -29.71
CA LEU A 574 9.06 0.21 -29.20
C LEU A 574 8.50 -1.08 -29.79
N GLU A 575 8.68 -1.34 -31.08
CA GLU A 575 8.35 -2.63 -31.71
C GLU A 575 9.07 -3.79 -31.00
N ASN A 576 10.37 -3.66 -30.78
CA ASN A 576 11.15 -4.65 -30.05
C ASN A 576 10.71 -4.81 -28.58
N VAL A 577 10.31 -3.74 -27.89
CA VAL A 577 9.78 -3.85 -26.52
C VAL A 577 8.42 -4.57 -26.53
N ALA A 578 7.53 -4.21 -27.45
CA ALA A 578 6.21 -4.81 -27.59
C ALA A 578 6.28 -6.31 -27.90
N GLU A 579 7.23 -6.72 -28.72
CA GLU A 579 7.46 -8.14 -29.04
C GLU A 579 8.12 -8.88 -27.86
N LYS A 580 9.27 -8.39 -27.40
CA LYS A 580 10.11 -9.07 -26.41
C LYS A 580 9.46 -9.14 -25.02
N PHE A 581 8.58 -8.21 -24.68
CA PHE A 581 7.93 -8.12 -23.36
C PHE A 581 6.39 -8.16 -23.47
N SER A 582 5.85 -8.85 -24.47
CA SER A 582 4.42 -8.92 -24.79
C SER A 582 3.51 -9.45 -23.66
N ASP A 583 4.06 -10.22 -22.73
CA ASP A 583 3.42 -10.81 -21.55
C ASP A 583 3.60 -9.96 -20.27
N CYS A 584 4.19 -8.77 -20.40
CA CYS A 584 4.43 -7.84 -19.30
C CYS A 584 3.78 -6.47 -19.57
N PHE A 585 3.59 -5.69 -18.49
CA PHE A 585 3.00 -4.35 -18.56
C PHE A 585 3.71 -3.40 -19.54
N PHE A 586 5.04 -3.45 -19.65
CA PHE A 586 5.79 -2.55 -20.55
C PHE A 586 5.67 -2.91 -22.03
N GLY A 587 5.42 -4.17 -22.40
CA GLY A 587 5.11 -4.52 -23.79
C GLY A 587 3.77 -3.94 -24.23
N TYR A 588 2.77 -4.00 -23.34
CA TYR A 588 1.49 -3.32 -23.54
C TYR A 588 1.65 -1.80 -23.69
N ARG A 589 2.41 -1.15 -22.80
CA ARG A 589 2.70 0.29 -22.88
C ARG A 589 3.46 0.67 -24.14
N ALA A 590 4.34 -0.19 -24.63
CA ALA A 590 5.08 0.03 -25.86
C ALA A 590 4.17 0.08 -27.08
N LEU A 591 3.13 -0.75 -27.16
CA LEU A 591 2.14 -0.67 -28.25
C LEU A 591 1.42 0.69 -28.28
N PHE A 592 1.04 1.23 -27.13
CA PHE A 592 0.40 2.54 -27.06
C PHE A 592 1.34 3.69 -27.44
N ALA A 593 2.59 3.64 -27.00
CA ALA A 593 3.59 4.63 -27.40
C ALA A 593 3.94 4.49 -28.90
N LEU A 594 3.98 3.26 -29.41
CA LEU A 594 4.24 2.99 -30.83
C LEU A 594 3.11 3.56 -31.70
N LEU A 595 1.86 3.43 -31.25
CA LEU A 595 0.72 4.05 -31.91
C LEU A 595 0.92 5.57 -32.05
N ASP A 596 1.28 6.25 -30.94
CA ASP A 596 1.50 7.70 -30.96
C ASP A 596 2.66 8.10 -31.90
N VAL A 597 3.77 7.35 -31.87
CA VAL A 597 4.92 7.59 -32.75
C VAL A 597 4.56 7.38 -34.22
N LEU A 598 3.79 6.35 -34.56
CA LEU A 598 3.38 6.10 -35.94
C LEU A 598 2.40 7.16 -36.45
N GLU A 599 1.48 7.62 -35.60
CA GLU A 599 0.60 8.75 -35.91
C GLU A 599 1.39 10.03 -36.16
N GLU A 600 2.40 10.33 -35.32
CA GLU A 600 3.29 11.49 -35.51
C GLU A 600 4.11 11.40 -36.80
N MET A 601 4.50 10.20 -37.20
CA MET A 601 5.19 9.92 -38.46
C MET A 601 4.27 9.96 -39.69
N GLY A 602 2.94 9.99 -39.52
CA GLY A 602 1.97 9.87 -40.60
C GLY A 602 1.84 8.46 -41.20
N ASP A 603 2.29 7.42 -40.49
CA ASP A 603 2.15 6.01 -40.91
C ASP A 603 0.79 5.45 -40.48
N GLU A 604 -0.28 5.84 -41.20
CA GLU A 604 -1.66 5.45 -40.86
C GLU A 604 -1.90 3.93 -40.90
N GLU A 605 -1.30 3.23 -41.87
CA GLU A 605 -1.41 1.77 -41.96
C GLU A 605 -0.69 1.07 -40.79
N GLY A 606 0.49 1.55 -40.41
CA GLY A 606 1.19 1.08 -39.22
C GLY A 606 0.37 1.29 -37.96
N ALA A 607 -0.19 2.50 -37.80
CA ALA A 607 -1.06 2.82 -36.68
C ALA A 607 -2.28 1.88 -36.62
N ASP A 608 -2.95 1.60 -37.74
CA ASP A 608 -4.08 0.66 -37.77
C ASP A 608 -3.69 -0.77 -37.37
N ARG A 609 -2.55 -1.29 -37.86
CA ARG A 609 -2.03 -2.60 -37.44
C ARG A 609 -1.82 -2.67 -35.93
N VAL A 610 -1.31 -1.60 -35.33
CA VAL A 610 -1.15 -1.50 -33.87
C VAL A 610 -2.51 -1.42 -33.16
N ARG A 611 -3.49 -0.66 -33.67
CA ARG A 611 -4.85 -0.61 -33.11
C ARG A 611 -5.52 -1.99 -33.15
N GLU A 612 -5.39 -2.73 -34.24
CA GLU A 612 -5.87 -4.10 -34.35
C GLU A 612 -5.22 -5.01 -33.30
N LYS A 613 -3.89 -4.93 -33.17
CA LYS A 613 -3.16 -5.70 -32.16
C LYS A 613 -3.64 -5.35 -30.75
N LEU A 614 -3.81 -4.07 -30.43
CA LEU A 614 -4.33 -3.62 -29.14
C LEU A 614 -5.76 -4.12 -28.87
N LEU A 615 -6.64 -4.12 -29.89
CA LEU A 615 -8.01 -4.62 -29.78
C LEU A 615 -8.10 -6.15 -29.59
N SER A 616 -7.04 -6.89 -29.92
CA SER A 616 -6.90 -8.31 -29.59
C SER A 616 -6.54 -8.57 -28.11
N LEU A 617 -6.07 -7.53 -27.40
CA LEU A 617 -5.72 -7.61 -25.98
C LEU A 617 -6.91 -7.25 -25.08
N ARG A 618 -6.81 -7.61 -23.81
CA ARG A 618 -7.74 -7.15 -22.77
C ARG A 618 -7.48 -5.68 -22.46
N LEU A 619 -8.48 -4.83 -22.69
CA LEU A 619 -8.41 -3.38 -22.51
C LEU A 619 -9.46 -2.89 -21.51
N GLY A 620 -9.19 -1.75 -20.88
CA GLY A 620 -10.23 -1.00 -20.19
C GLY A 620 -11.34 -0.58 -21.14
N ASP A 621 -12.59 -0.63 -20.66
CA ASP A 621 -13.76 -0.35 -21.50
C ASP A 621 -13.67 1.01 -22.23
N PRO A 622 -13.21 2.13 -21.62
CA PRO A 622 -13.06 3.40 -22.34
C PRO A 622 -12.00 3.38 -23.44
N GLU A 623 -10.81 2.79 -23.23
CA GLU A 623 -9.81 2.70 -24.29
C GLU A 623 -10.26 1.76 -25.41
N ARG A 624 -10.93 0.65 -25.06
CA ARG A 624 -11.49 -0.24 -26.08
C ARG A 624 -12.50 0.50 -26.94
N ILE A 625 -13.43 1.26 -26.34
CA ILE A 625 -14.38 2.09 -27.08
C ILE A 625 -13.65 3.08 -28.00
N ARG A 626 -12.61 3.75 -27.50
CA ARG A 626 -11.82 4.71 -28.29
C ARG A 626 -11.18 4.03 -29.50
N LEU A 627 -10.43 2.94 -29.29
CA LEU A 627 -9.73 2.21 -30.35
C LEU A 627 -10.69 1.58 -31.36
N LEU A 628 -11.85 1.08 -30.93
CA LEU A 628 -12.90 0.58 -31.82
C LEU A 628 -13.41 1.69 -32.76
N LYS A 629 -13.61 2.90 -32.23
CA LYS A 629 -14.07 4.05 -33.03
C LYS A 629 -13.00 4.56 -33.98
N GLU A 630 -11.78 4.78 -33.50
CA GLU A 630 -10.63 5.21 -34.32
C GLU A 630 -10.37 4.23 -35.47
N ARG A 631 -10.39 2.92 -35.19
CA ARG A 631 -10.25 1.89 -36.23
C ARG A 631 -11.44 1.86 -37.19
N ALA A 632 -12.67 2.05 -36.71
CA ALA A 632 -13.84 2.13 -37.59
C ALA A 632 -13.80 3.35 -38.53
N GLU A 633 -13.23 4.47 -38.09
CA GLU A 633 -12.99 5.64 -38.93
C GLU A 633 -11.95 5.35 -40.02
N PHE A 634 -10.82 4.72 -39.66
CA PHE A 634 -9.82 4.29 -40.63
C PHE A 634 -10.37 3.27 -41.65
N LEU A 635 -11.08 2.23 -41.21
CA LEU A 635 -11.67 1.25 -42.11
C LEU A 635 -12.68 1.88 -43.09
N ARG A 636 -13.40 2.93 -42.66
CA ARG A 636 -14.27 3.70 -43.56
C ARG A 636 -13.49 4.46 -44.62
N SER A 637 -12.36 5.09 -44.27
CA SER A 637 -11.53 5.78 -45.27
C SER A 637 -10.94 4.81 -46.30
N GLN A 638 -10.76 3.53 -45.92
CA GLN A 638 -10.33 2.44 -46.79
C GLN A 638 -11.46 1.72 -47.54
N GLY A 639 -12.71 2.23 -47.49
CA GLY A 639 -13.86 1.63 -48.19
C GLY A 639 -14.44 0.37 -47.53
N LYS A 640 -14.03 0.01 -46.31
CA LYS A 640 -14.47 -1.20 -45.58
C LYS A 640 -15.64 -0.91 -44.62
N ALA A 641 -16.74 -0.38 -45.15
CA ALA A 641 -17.88 0.12 -44.36
C ALA A 641 -18.56 -0.94 -43.47
N THR A 642 -18.64 -2.20 -43.93
CA THR A 642 -19.26 -3.30 -43.17
C THR A 642 -18.47 -3.63 -41.90
N GLU A 643 -17.15 -3.71 -42.01
CA GLU A 643 -16.27 -3.99 -40.88
C GLU A 643 -16.30 -2.84 -39.86
N ALA A 644 -16.24 -1.60 -40.34
CA ALA A 644 -16.37 -0.41 -39.49
C ALA A 644 -17.69 -0.41 -38.69
N SER A 645 -18.81 -0.73 -39.34
CA SER A 645 -20.13 -0.79 -38.70
C SER A 645 -20.20 -1.84 -37.57
N ARG A 646 -19.50 -2.97 -37.73
CA ARG A 646 -19.39 -4.00 -36.70
C ARG A 646 -18.65 -3.49 -35.46
N LEU A 647 -17.51 -2.81 -35.65
CA LEU A 647 -16.72 -2.26 -34.54
C LEU A 647 -17.49 -1.19 -33.77
N GLU A 648 -18.23 -0.32 -34.47
CA GLU A 648 -19.09 0.67 -33.82
C GLU A 648 -20.23 0.03 -33.01
N ALA A 649 -20.82 -1.06 -33.52
CA ALA A 649 -21.86 -1.78 -32.80
C ALA A 649 -21.33 -2.38 -31.49
N GLU A 650 -20.10 -2.91 -31.52
CA GLU A 650 -19.41 -3.37 -30.32
C GLU A 650 -19.17 -2.22 -29.33
N ALA A 651 -18.68 -1.07 -29.79
CA ALA A 651 -18.48 0.11 -28.95
C ALA A 651 -19.79 0.56 -28.27
N ARG A 652 -20.90 0.59 -29.02
CA ARG A 652 -22.25 0.92 -28.48
C ARG A 652 -22.71 -0.08 -27.41
N LYS A 653 -22.41 -1.38 -27.57
CA LYS A 653 -22.73 -2.43 -26.58
C LYS A 653 -21.99 -2.18 -25.26
N ILE A 654 -20.72 -1.82 -25.32
CA ILE A 654 -19.91 -1.48 -24.12
C ILE A 654 -20.45 -0.21 -23.47
N GLU A 655 -20.73 0.85 -24.24
CA GLU A 655 -21.31 2.09 -23.72
C GLU A 655 -22.66 1.88 -23.01
N ALA A 656 -23.53 1.03 -23.57
CA ALA A 656 -24.80 0.68 -22.97
C ALA A 656 -24.62 -0.04 -21.62
N LYS A 657 -23.67 -0.99 -21.53
CA LYS A 657 -23.30 -1.65 -20.26
C LYS A 657 -22.87 -0.61 -19.21
N LEU A 658 -22.02 0.33 -19.58
CA LEU A 658 -21.52 1.40 -18.69
C LEU A 658 -22.60 2.38 -18.22
N ARG A 659 -23.78 2.42 -18.86
CA ARG A 659 -24.91 3.31 -18.50
C ARG A 659 -25.92 2.68 -17.55
N ARG A 660 -25.81 1.38 -17.25
CA ARG A 660 -26.75 0.68 -16.37
C ARG A 660 -26.82 1.35 -14.98
N PRO A 661 -28.01 1.46 -14.37
CA PRO A 661 -28.16 1.99 -13.03
C PRO A 661 -27.44 1.10 -12.01
N VAL A 662 -26.89 1.72 -10.96
CA VAL A 662 -26.12 1.05 -9.92
C VAL A 662 -26.76 1.29 -8.56
N ILE A 663 -26.87 0.25 -7.76
CA ILE A 663 -27.38 0.30 -6.39
C ILE A 663 -26.18 0.34 -5.45
N TRP A 664 -26.12 1.38 -4.62
CA TRP A 664 -25.02 1.61 -3.70
C TRP A 664 -25.39 1.18 -2.27
N SER A 665 -24.44 0.59 -1.56
CA SER A 665 -24.50 0.43 -0.11
C SER A 665 -24.59 1.81 0.53
N ARG A 666 -25.33 1.88 1.64
CA ARG A 666 -25.60 3.15 2.36
C ARG A 666 -24.47 3.51 3.28
#